data_AF-A0A1V6V8Q6-F1
#
_entry.id   AF-A0A1V6V8Q6-F1
#
_cell.length_a   1.000
_cell.length_b   1.000
_cell.length_c   1.000
_cell.angle_alpha   90.00
_cell.angle_beta   90.00
_cell.angle_gamma   90.00
#
_symmetry.space_group_name_H-M   'P 1'
#
loop_
_entity.id
_entity.type
_entity.pdbx_description
1 polymer ?
#
loop_
_entity_poly.entity_id
_entity_poly.type
_entity_poly.pdbx_seq_one_letter_code
_entity_poly.pdbx_strand_id
1 'polypeptide(L)'
;MPLLKASRLKVLVPEKLSSDGLALLHSSLDVHERKGLSADELLQIIPDYDALLVRSETKVTATVLRAAKNLKVVARAGVGVDNVDVEEATKLGIVVVNSPSGNIGAAAEHTIALMMSMARKIPESCASLKDGKWERSKFVGVEVKGKTLSIIGLGKVGLTVARLAKGLGMIVNALDPYASPAVAASASVALVSSLPELLASADFLTIHTPLIASTRGMIAEAELAQLKPGARVLNVARGGTFDEDALLAALESGHLAGAALDVFTSEPPAPDSSAARLIAHPRAVVTPHLGASTVEAQENVSVDVCEQVLEILQGSLPRSAVNAPLILPEEYKKLQPFVRLVEKLGSLYTQHYAASPGGAMGRNTFDLIYQGELASINNTKPLFAALIKGLLSPISSMEELHINIVNAELVARDRGIFVSEQHSRDPSDHSSYSSLVTLVARPPSRASSRAPASGDTSTGAVPDQPQRIISGTCSGDQPLITRLGRFEASFEPEGTLLICENYDSPGKIGVVGNILGQEGVNINFMAVAPVSTKRTINEPPKRSLSTAKSEVPAAKGQALNEALMILGIDRGVSAHVTAALARETGILKRYQIYLKEEITFLEDELKINYEGLLARKSEWVALAQQREVAEGMAHEVSSLKHQLAAQETQMAKLRDTNAEIAGDLQVTKEAREKLNTKLEQETARVVKCVQKKDWYSRTYKDLKAKYESLLADNDELVRGRENLEVEIEELKDALDDVVEQQEAWDKVNNLEKQVQNYQTAEASEITSHKVPLIAVAGGLLPASLEQHPFIVFGATQTVQGFRSSAD
;
A
#
# COMPACT_ATOMS: atom_id res chain seq x y z
N MET A 1 42.23 -11.31 -17.82
CA MET A 1 40.81 -11.57 -18.13
C MET A 1 40.01 -10.37 -17.66
N PRO A 2 39.09 -9.82 -18.46
CA PRO A 2 38.21 -8.77 -17.97
C PRO A 2 37.27 -9.39 -16.93
N LEU A 3 37.25 -8.78 -15.73
CA LEU A 3 36.29 -9.08 -14.67
C LEU A 3 34.89 -8.97 -15.29
N LEU A 4 34.17 -10.10 -15.35
CA LEU A 4 32.74 -10.12 -15.68
C LEU A 4 32.03 -9.22 -14.66
N LYS A 5 31.70 -7.98 -15.06
CA LYS A 5 30.62 -7.22 -14.43
C LYS A 5 29.41 -8.16 -14.45
N ALA A 6 28.96 -8.71 -13.33
CA ALA A 6 27.67 -9.37 -13.39
C ALA A 6 26.63 -8.33 -13.81
N SER A 7 25.80 -8.73 -14.77
CA SER A 7 24.87 -7.85 -15.44
C SER A 7 23.91 -7.28 -14.41
N ARG A 8 23.75 -5.95 -14.39
CA ARG A 8 22.67 -5.32 -13.65
C ARG A 8 21.34 -5.92 -14.13
N LEU A 9 20.43 -6.19 -13.19
CA LEU A 9 19.08 -6.62 -13.51
C LEU A 9 18.42 -5.60 -14.44
N LYS A 10 17.66 -6.09 -15.39
CA LYS A 10 17.04 -5.28 -16.43
C LYS A 10 15.58 -5.03 -16.12
N VAL A 11 15.18 -3.77 -16.24
CA VAL A 11 13.82 -3.30 -15.99
C VAL A 11 13.25 -2.73 -17.28
N LEU A 12 12.12 -3.25 -17.74
CA LEU A 12 11.39 -2.72 -18.89
C LEU A 12 10.27 -1.78 -18.44
N VAL A 13 10.25 -0.58 -19.01
CA VAL A 13 9.20 0.42 -18.78
C VAL A 13 8.59 0.80 -20.14
N PRO A 14 7.51 0.14 -20.58
CA PRO A 14 6.91 0.39 -21.89
C PRO A 14 5.94 1.59 -21.92
N GLU A 15 5.69 2.22 -20.78
CA GLU A 15 4.71 3.31 -20.63
C GLU A 15 5.34 4.53 -19.94
N LYS A 16 4.63 5.65 -19.90
CA LYS A 16 5.11 6.87 -19.21
C LYS A 16 4.98 6.70 -17.69
N LEU A 17 6.11 6.82 -16.99
CA LEU A 17 6.21 6.96 -15.53
C LEU A 17 6.81 8.31 -15.15
N SER A 18 6.72 8.70 -13.88
CA SER A 18 7.34 9.93 -13.38
C SER A 18 8.87 9.80 -13.37
N SER A 19 9.56 10.93 -13.61
CA SER A 19 11.02 11.01 -13.49
C SER A 19 11.50 10.59 -12.10
N ASP A 20 10.75 10.96 -11.07
CA ASP A 20 11.13 10.76 -9.67
C ASP A 20 11.10 9.26 -9.31
N GLY A 21 10.10 8.53 -9.79
CA GLY A 21 10.06 7.07 -9.61
C GLY A 21 11.20 6.37 -10.37
N LEU A 22 11.44 6.76 -11.62
CA LEU A 22 12.51 6.19 -12.44
C LEU A 22 13.91 6.46 -11.87
N ALA A 23 14.12 7.63 -11.28
CA ALA A 23 15.39 8.01 -10.66
C ALA A 23 15.83 7.02 -9.56
N LEU A 24 14.86 6.44 -8.82
CA LEU A 24 15.13 5.41 -7.82
C LEU A 24 15.77 4.16 -8.43
N LEU A 25 15.29 3.73 -9.60
CA LEU A 25 15.72 2.51 -10.27
C LEU A 25 17.06 2.69 -11.00
N HIS A 26 17.29 3.84 -11.65
CA HIS A 26 18.52 4.10 -12.43
C HIS A 26 19.81 4.04 -11.59
N SER A 27 19.69 4.21 -10.27
CA SER A 27 20.83 4.15 -9.35
C SER A 27 21.48 2.76 -9.29
N SER A 28 20.70 1.69 -9.44
CA SER A 28 21.11 0.31 -9.16
C SER A 28 20.78 -0.68 -10.28
N LEU A 29 19.84 -0.37 -11.17
CA LEU A 29 19.31 -1.27 -12.21
C LEU A 29 19.58 -0.76 -13.63
N ASP A 30 19.46 -1.64 -14.61
CA ASP A 30 19.50 -1.31 -16.04
C ASP A 30 18.07 -1.06 -16.56
N VAL A 31 17.65 0.21 -16.58
CA VAL A 31 16.27 0.62 -16.87
C VAL A 31 16.12 1.01 -18.33
N HIS A 32 15.22 0.32 -19.04
CA HIS A 32 14.90 0.58 -20.44
C HIS A 32 13.48 1.17 -20.58
N GLU A 33 13.40 2.48 -20.80
CA GLU A 33 12.15 3.16 -21.17
C GLU A 33 11.87 2.99 -22.68
N ARG A 34 11.01 2.03 -23.06
CA ARG A 34 10.68 1.74 -24.47
C ARG A 34 9.19 1.93 -24.73
N LYS A 35 8.79 3.17 -25.02
CA LYS A 35 7.38 3.56 -25.16
C LYS A 35 6.79 3.07 -26.48
N GLY A 36 5.50 2.72 -26.47
CA GLY A 36 4.73 2.41 -27.68
C GLY A 36 5.06 1.05 -28.33
N LEU A 37 5.56 0.08 -27.55
CA LEU A 37 5.80 -1.27 -28.04
C LEU A 37 4.49 -1.94 -28.46
N SER A 38 4.50 -2.56 -29.64
CA SER A 38 3.47 -3.50 -30.05
C SER A 38 3.54 -4.78 -29.21
N ALA A 39 2.46 -5.57 -29.21
CA ALA A 39 2.42 -6.86 -28.52
C ALA A 39 3.54 -7.81 -29.00
N ASP A 40 3.82 -7.82 -30.31
CA ASP A 40 4.85 -8.68 -30.91
C ASP A 40 6.26 -8.23 -30.52
N GLU A 41 6.53 -6.93 -30.51
CA GLU A 41 7.83 -6.39 -30.06
C GLU A 41 8.06 -6.65 -28.57
N LEU A 42 7.02 -6.52 -27.74
CA LEU A 42 7.11 -6.86 -26.32
C LEU A 42 7.47 -8.34 -26.14
N LEU A 43 6.82 -9.24 -26.87
CA LEU A 43 7.10 -10.69 -26.81
C LEU A 43 8.53 -11.04 -27.21
N GLN A 44 9.13 -10.31 -28.14
CA GLN A 44 10.50 -10.55 -28.59
C GLN A 44 11.54 -10.15 -27.53
N ILE A 45 11.30 -9.07 -26.79
CA ILE A 45 12.31 -8.51 -25.88
C ILE A 45 12.12 -8.93 -24.42
N ILE A 46 10.89 -9.28 -24.00
CA ILE A 46 10.59 -9.61 -22.60
C ILE A 46 11.41 -10.77 -22.00
N PRO A 47 11.91 -11.77 -22.76
CA PRO A 47 12.73 -12.84 -22.17
C PRO A 47 13.99 -12.35 -21.43
N ASP A 48 14.50 -11.16 -21.80
CA ASP A 48 15.74 -10.61 -21.26
C ASP A 48 15.55 -9.76 -19.98
N TYR A 49 14.32 -9.54 -19.51
CA TYR A 49 14.04 -8.60 -18.41
C TYR A 49 13.66 -9.31 -17.11
N ASP A 50 14.10 -8.72 -15.99
CA ASP A 50 13.83 -9.18 -14.62
C ASP A 50 12.59 -8.50 -14.02
N ALA A 51 12.25 -7.31 -14.49
CA ALA A 51 11.07 -6.57 -14.06
C ALA A 51 10.35 -5.85 -15.21
N LEU A 52 9.03 -5.75 -15.10
CA LEU A 52 8.15 -5.05 -16.04
C LEU A 52 7.27 -4.05 -15.29
N LEU A 53 7.42 -2.75 -15.57
CA LEU A 53 6.61 -1.69 -14.96
C LEU A 53 5.61 -1.14 -15.97
N VAL A 54 4.32 -1.38 -15.76
CA VAL A 54 3.24 -0.97 -16.68
C VAL A 54 2.27 0.00 -16.02
N ARG A 55 1.43 0.67 -16.82
CA ARG A 55 0.26 1.39 -16.32
C ARG A 55 -1.03 0.71 -16.77
N SER A 56 -1.73 1.27 -17.75
CA SER A 56 -3.06 0.82 -18.19
C SER A 56 -3.08 0.39 -19.65
N GLU A 57 -2.10 0.83 -20.43
CA GLU A 57 -2.05 0.61 -21.88
C GLU A 57 -1.55 -0.80 -22.20
N THR A 58 -0.42 -1.20 -21.62
CA THR A 58 0.19 -2.51 -21.89
C THR A 58 -0.66 -3.62 -21.28
N LYS A 59 -1.04 -4.60 -22.10
CA LYS A 59 -1.72 -5.82 -21.66
C LYS A 59 -0.70 -6.91 -21.39
N VAL A 60 -0.51 -7.25 -20.11
CA VAL A 60 0.40 -8.30 -19.65
C VAL A 60 -0.37 -9.62 -19.61
N THR A 61 -0.56 -10.23 -20.77
CA THR A 61 -1.33 -11.47 -20.95
C THR A 61 -0.52 -12.71 -20.56
N ALA A 62 -1.19 -13.86 -20.42
CA ALA A 62 -0.51 -15.15 -20.22
C ALA A 62 0.59 -15.43 -21.26
N THR A 63 0.39 -15.04 -22.53
CA THR A 63 1.39 -15.21 -23.59
C THR A 63 2.66 -14.39 -23.32
N VAL A 64 2.51 -13.14 -22.85
CA VAL A 64 3.65 -12.28 -22.48
C VAL A 64 4.40 -12.87 -21.31
N LEU A 65 3.68 -13.29 -20.27
CA LEU A 65 4.28 -13.84 -19.05
C LEU A 65 5.05 -15.14 -19.32
N ARG A 66 4.51 -16.05 -20.14
CA ARG A 66 5.19 -17.30 -20.52
C ARG A 66 6.45 -17.08 -21.36
N ALA A 67 6.49 -16.01 -22.15
CA ALA A 67 7.69 -15.64 -22.92
C ALA A 67 8.79 -15.05 -22.01
N ALA A 68 8.41 -14.49 -20.86
CA ALA A 68 9.27 -13.74 -19.96
C ALA A 68 10.10 -14.66 -19.04
N LYS A 69 11.17 -15.25 -19.59
CA LYS A 69 11.98 -16.28 -18.92
C LYS A 69 12.64 -15.86 -17.60
N ASN A 70 13.02 -14.58 -17.47
CA ASN A 70 13.74 -14.07 -16.30
C ASN A 70 12.85 -13.21 -15.39
N LEU A 71 11.59 -13.00 -15.75
CA LEU A 71 10.75 -12.00 -15.12
C LEU A 71 10.41 -12.41 -13.69
N LYS A 72 10.76 -11.57 -12.71
CA LYS A 72 10.52 -11.79 -11.27
C LYS A 72 9.32 -10.98 -10.78
N VAL A 73 9.11 -9.79 -11.34
CA VAL A 73 8.06 -8.87 -10.88
C VAL A 73 7.39 -8.12 -12.04
N VAL A 74 6.06 -8.04 -11.98
CA VAL A 74 5.24 -7.12 -12.77
C VAL A 74 4.66 -6.08 -11.81
N ALA A 75 5.00 -4.83 -12.03
CA ALA A 75 4.54 -3.73 -11.19
C ALA A 75 3.62 -2.80 -11.97
N ARG A 76 2.40 -2.64 -11.48
CA ARG A 76 1.38 -1.79 -12.09
C ARG A 76 1.34 -0.46 -11.34
N ALA A 77 1.76 0.63 -12.00
CA ALA A 77 1.64 2.00 -11.50
C ALA A 77 0.17 2.49 -11.50
N GLY A 78 -0.55 2.05 -10.47
CA GLY A 78 -1.94 2.37 -10.17
C GLY A 78 -2.62 1.28 -9.33
N VAL A 79 -3.91 1.44 -9.01
CA VAL A 79 -4.64 0.50 -8.11
C VAL A 79 -5.13 -0.78 -8.79
N GLY A 80 -5.92 -0.66 -9.87
CA GLY A 80 -6.41 -1.83 -10.62
C GLY A 80 -5.30 -2.60 -11.31
N VAL A 81 -5.46 -3.91 -11.50
CA VAL A 81 -4.52 -4.77 -12.24
C VAL A 81 -5.22 -5.52 -13.37
N ASP A 82 -6.30 -4.93 -13.89
CA ASP A 82 -7.19 -5.54 -14.89
C ASP A 82 -6.48 -5.84 -16.23
N ASN A 83 -5.33 -5.19 -16.48
CA ASN A 83 -4.46 -5.42 -17.63
C ASN A 83 -3.35 -6.45 -17.39
N VAL A 84 -3.32 -7.13 -16.24
CA VAL A 84 -2.33 -8.16 -15.88
C VAL A 84 -3.04 -9.48 -15.63
N ASP A 85 -2.59 -10.55 -16.28
CA ASP A 85 -3.04 -11.92 -15.98
C ASP A 85 -2.40 -12.41 -14.67
N VAL A 86 -3.03 -12.05 -13.55
CA VAL A 86 -2.54 -12.36 -12.20
C VAL A 86 -2.48 -13.87 -11.96
N GLU A 87 -3.41 -14.64 -12.54
CA GLU A 87 -3.44 -16.10 -12.36
C GLU A 87 -2.25 -16.76 -13.06
N GLU A 88 -1.94 -16.37 -14.29
CA GLU A 88 -0.77 -16.87 -14.99
C GLU A 88 0.54 -16.40 -14.36
N ALA A 89 0.61 -15.14 -13.92
CA ALA A 89 1.76 -14.62 -13.19
C ALA A 89 2.01 -15.45 -11.92
N THR A 90 0.93 -15.80 -11.21
CA THR A 90 0.98 -16.69 -10.04
C THR A 90 1.52 -18.07 -10.41
N LYS A 91 1.05 -18.71 -11.50
CA LYS A 91 1.57 -20.02 -11.95
C LYS A 91 3.08 -20.00 -12.17
N LEU A 92 3.57 -18.94 -12.80
CA LEU A 92 4.98 -18.77 -13.15
C LEU A 92 5.86 -18.29 -11.98
N GLY A 93 5.28 -18.00 -10.82
CA GLY A 93 6.02 -17.46 -9.66
C GLY A 93 6.39 -15.98 -9.81
N ILE A 94 5.71 -15.24 -10.68
CA ILE A 94 5.96 -13.82 -10.93
C ILE A 94 5.14 -13.00 -9.92
N VAL A 95 5.80 -12.14 -9.15
CA VAL A 95 5.13 -11.26 -8.18
C VAL A 95 4.41 -10.15 -8.93
N VAL A 96 3.14 -9.93 -8.62
CA VAL A 96 2.38 -8.79 -9.15
C VAL A 96 2.17 -7.78 -8.04
N VAL A 97 2.66 -6.56 -8.20
CA VAL A 97 2.46 -5.46 -7.26
C VAL A 97 1.70 -4.31 -7.89
N ASN A 98 0.98 -3.55 -7.06
CA ASN A 98 0.28 -2.35 -7.46
C ASN A 98 0.57 -1.17 -6.50
N SER A 99 -0.03 -0.01 -6.75
CA SER A 99 0.00 1.12 -5.81
C SER A 99 -1.42 1.44 -5.32
N PRO A 100 -1.86 0.85 -4.19
CA PRO A 100 -3.23 0.96 -3.70
C PRO A 100 -3.52 2.32 -3.05
N SER A 101 -2.48 3.08 -2.68
CA SER A 101 -2.63 4.35 -1.95
C SER A 101 -2.37 5.59 -2.80
N GLY A 102 -1.65 5.48 -3.92
CA GLY A 102 -1.14 6.64 -4.66
C GLY A 102 -2.20 7.53 -5.30
N ASN A 103 -3.44 7.05 -5.48
CA ASN A 103 -4.52 7.80 -6.14
C ASN A 103 -5.73 8.12 -5.25
N ILE A 104 -5.66 7.88 -3.93
CA ILE A 104 -6.83 8.03 -3.03
C ILE A 104 -7.37 9.47 -3.08
N GLY A 105 -6.48 10.45 -2.98
CA GLY A 105 -6.84 11.88 -3.00
C GLY A 105 -7.49 12.26 -4.32
N ALA A 106 -6.83 11.97 -5.44
CA ALA A 106 -7.31 12.25 -6.79
C ALA A 106 -8.70 11.65 -7.06
N ALA A 107 -8.93 10.38 -6.70
CA ALA A 107 -10.21 9.72 -6.94
C ALA A 107 -11.34 10.33 -6.08
N ALA A 108 -11.03 10.71 -4.84
CA ALA A 108 -11.99 11.36 -3.97
C ALA A 108 -12.34 12.77 -4.44
N GLU A 109 -11.33 13.55 -4.85
CA GLU A 109 -11.51 14.88 -5.45
C GLU A 109 -12.34 14.81 -6.72
N HIS A 110 -12.05 13.86 -7.61
CA HIS A 110 -12.80 13.66 -8.85
C HIS A 110 -14.26 13.26 -8.59
N THR A 111 -14.52 12.45 -7.56
CA THR A 111 -15.89 12.14 -7.11
C THR A 111 -16.66 13.40 -6.72
N ILE A 112 -16.05 14.28 -5.93
CA ILE A 112 -16.66 15.56 -5.53
C ILE A 112 -16.82 16.49 -6.74
N ALA A 113 -15.82 16.54 -7.63
CA ALA A 113 -15.86 17.36 -8.85
C ALA A 113 -17.02 16.94 -9.77
N LEU A 114 -17.19 15.64 -9.99
CA LEU A 114 -18.30 15.08 -10.78
C LEU A 114 -19.66 15.32 -10.10
N MET A 115 -19.74 15.16 -8.77
CA MET A 115 -20.95 15.46 -8.00
C MET A 115 -21.39 16.92 -8.17
N MET A 116 -20.45 17.86 -8.03
CA MET A 116 -20.74 19.29 -8.19
C MET A 116 -21.05 19.65 -9.64
N SER A 117 -20.34 19.05 -10.60
CA SER A 117 -20.59 19.25 -12.03
C SER A 117 -21.99 18.83 -12.44
N MET A 118 -22.43 17.65 -11.98
CA MET A 118 -23.79 17.15 -12.18
C MET A 118 -24.83 17.98 -11.43
N ALA A 119 -24.58 18.35 -10.17
CA ALA A 119 -25.52 19.14 -9.37
C ALA A 119 -25.80 20.52 -9.98
N ARG A 120 -24.81 21.10 -10.69
CA ARG A 120 -24.85 22.46 -11.23
C ARG A 120 -24.91 22.54 -12.76
N LYS A 121 -24.97 21.41 -13.46
CA LYS A 121 -25.02 21.32 -14.94
C LYS A 121 -23.85 22.06 -15.60
N ILE A 122 -22.65 21.90 -15.03
CA ILE A 122 -21.45 22.64 -15.46
C ILE A 122 -21.06 22.32 -16.91
N PRO A 123 -20.99 21.05 -17.35
CA PRO A 123 -20.57 20.74 -18.72
C PRO A 123 -21.50 21.36 -19.77
N GLU A 124 -22.81 21.23 -19.58
CA GLU A 124 -23.82 21.70 -20.53
C GLU A 124 -23.91 23.23 -20.56
N SER A 125 -23.80 23.89 -19.39
CA SER A 125 -23.78 25.35 -19.31
C SER A 125 -22.51 25.95 -19.91
N CYS A 126 -21.35 25.30 -19.71
CA CYS A 126 -20.10 25.69 -20.35
C CYS A 126 -20.18 25.53 -21.89
N ALA A 127 -20.70 24.41 -22.38
CA ALA A 127 -20.90 24.17 -23.80
C ALA A 127 -21.83 25.22 -24.43
N SER A 128 -22.95 25.55 -23.76
CA SER A 128 -23.89 26.58 -24.22
C SER A 128 -23.24 27.97 -24.37
N LEU A 129 -22.39 28.37 -23.42
CA LEU A 129 -21.66 29.63 -23.52
C LEU A 129 -20.61 29.62 -24.66
N LYS A 130 -19.92 28.49 -24.86
CA LYS A 130 -18.98 28.31 -25.98
C LYS A 130 -19.68 28.35 -27.35
N ASP A 131 -20.93 27.92 -27.40
CA ASP A 131 -21.83 28.06 -28.55
C ASP A 131 -22.36 29.50 -28.73
N GLY A 132 -21.98 30.45 -27.86
CA GLY A 132 -22.44 31.84 -27.91
C GLY A 132 -23.85 32.07 -27.36
N LYS A 133 -24.41 31.11 -26.60
CA LYS A 133 -25.78 31.20 -26.05
C LYS A 133 -25.75 31.60 -24.57
N TRP A 134 -26.66 32.48 -24.16
CA TRP A 134 -26.82 32.89 -22.75
C TRP A 134 -28.11 32.31 -22.14
N GLU A 135 -28.10 31.03 -21.80
CA GLU A 135 -29.30 30.28 -21.35
C GLU A 135 -29.43 30.18 -19.82
N ARG A 136 -29.25 31.29 -19.08
CA ARG A 136 -29.23 31.29 -17.60
C ARG A 136 -30.43 30.59 -16.96
N SER A 137 -31.64 30.79 -17.50
CA SER A 137 -32.88 30.22 -16.95
C SER A 137 -33.02 28.71 -17.17
N LYS A 138 -32.29 28.14 -18.14
CA LYS A 138 -32.33 26.70 -18.47
C LYS A 138 -31.56 25.85 -17.46
N PHE A 139 -30.47 26.39 -16.92
CA PHE A 139 -29.53 25.65 -16.08
C PHE A 139 -29.78 25.84 -14.58
N VAL A 140 -30.98 25.47 -14.12
CA VAL A 140 -31.28 25.42 -12.68
C VAL A 140 -30.71 24.12 -12.08
N GLY A 141 -29.77 24.28 -11.14
CA GLY A 141 -29.13 23.17 -10.42
C GLY A 141 -29.74 22.93 -9.03
N VAL A 142 -29.05 22.12 -8.22
CA VAL A 142 -29.41 21.88 -6.81
C VAL A 142 -28.26 22.24 -5.88
N GLU A 143 -28.61 22.68 -4.67
CA GLU A 143 -27.66 22.85 -3.57
C GLU A 143 -27.40 21.49 -2.89
N VAL A 144 -26.14 21.19 -2.53
CA VAL A 144 -25.76 19.93 -1.87
C VAL A 144 -25.85 19.99 -0.34
N LYS A 145 -25.76 21.19 0.25
CA LYS A 145 -25.81 21.40 1.69
C LYS A 145 -27.12 20.84 2.26
N GLY A 146 -27.02 20.08 3.35
CA GLY A 146 -28.16 19.45 4.02
C GLY A 146 -28.74 18.24 3.30
N LYS A 147 -28.27 17.89 2.10
CA LYS A 147 -28.66 16.66 1.39
C LYS A 147 -27.85 15.46 1.88
N THR A 148 -28.40 14.27 1.69
CA THR A 148 -27.75 13.01 2.05
C THR A 148 -26.90 12.47 0.90
N LEU A 149 -25.59 12.32 1.16
CA LEU A 149 -24.69 11.50 0.36
C LEU A 149 -24.60 10.10 0.97
N SER A 150 -25.10 9.13 0.22
CA SER A 150 -25.01 7.71 0.55
C SER A 150 -23.81 7.08 -0.15
N ILE A 151 -22.95 6.41 0.63
CA ILE A 151 -21.71 5.80 0.12
C ILE A 151 -21.79 4.27 0.24
N ILE A 152 -21.61 3.56 -0.87
CA ILE A 152 -21.41 2.10 -0.86
C ILE A 152 -19.91 1.83 -0.91
N GLY A 153 -19.37 1.20 0.13
CA GLY A 153 -17.93 0.97 0.29
C GLY A 153 -17.23 2.12 1.02
N LEU A 154 -16.87 1.90 2.27
CA LEU A 154 -16.22 2.87 3.17
C LEU A 154 -14.73 2.54 3.33
N GLY A 155 -14.08 2.20 2.22
CA GLY A 155 -12.62 2.07 2.14
C GLY A 155 -11.92 3.44 2.16
N LYS A 156 -10.61 3.46 1.82
CA LYS A 156 -9.79 4.69 1.88
C LYS A 156 -10.35 5.85 1.03
N VAL A 157 -10.82 5.56 -0.19
CA VAL A 157 -11.47 6.57 -1.07
C VAL A 157 -12.81 7.00 -0.48
N GLY A 158 -13.67 6.05 -0.10
CA GLY A 158 -14.99 6.35 0.49
C GLY A 158 -14.91 7.21 1.75
N LEU A 159 -13.94 6.95 2.65
CA LEU A 159 -13.68 7.77 3.83
C LEU A 159 -13.24 9.19 3.46
N THR A 160 -12.39 9.33 2.44
CA THR A 160 -11.93 10.65 1.97
C THR A 160 -13.07 11.43 1.34
N VAL A 161 -13.91 10.78 0.53
CA VAL A 161 -15.15 11.36 -0.03
C VAL A 161 -16.10 11.79 1.08
N ALA A 162 -16.33 10.94 2.09
CA ALA A 162 -17.18 11.28 3.22
C ALA A 162 -16.70 12.53 3.97
N ARG A 163 -15.40 12.67 4.18
CA ARG A 163 -14.78 13.84 4.82
C ARG A 163 -15.00 15.10 3.98
N LEU A 164 -14.76 15.03 2.67
CA LEU A 164 -14.96 16.17 1.76
C LEU A 164 -16.43 16.59 1.67
N ALA A 165 -17.35 15.62 1.56
CA ALA A 165 -18.78 15.87 1.52
C ALA A 165 -19.31 16.57 2.79
N LYS A 166 -18.73 16.26 3.96
CA LYS A 166 -19.04 16.98 5.21
C LYS A 166 -18.54 18.40 5.22
N GLY A 167 -17.37 18.65 4.63
CA GLY A 167 -16.90 20.02 4.39
C GLY A 167 -17.90 20.85 3.58
N LEU A 168 -18.69 20.20 2.70
CA LEU A 168 -19.78 20.82 1.94
C LEU A 168 -21.12 20.90 2.70
N GLY A 169 -21.15 20.45 3.96
CA GLY A 169 -22.36 20.46 4.80
C GLY A 169 -23.38 19.38 4.45
N MET A 170 -22.97 18.29 3.81
CA MET A 170 -23.85 17.14 3.52
C MET A 170 -24.02 16.24 4.76
N ILE A 171 -25.16 15.55 4.81
CA ILE A 171 -25.37 14.41 5.71
C ILE A 171 -24.76 13.19 5.02
N VAL A 172 -23.94 12.40 5.72
CA VAL A 172 -23.25 11.25 5.12
C VAL A 172 -23.58 9.97 5.86
N ASN A 173 -24.10 8.99 5.13
CA ASN A 173 -24.25 7.62 5.59
C ASN A 173 -23.54 6.65 4.63
N ALA A 174 -23.24 5.45 5.10
CA ALA A 174 -22.52 4.47 4.31
C ALA A 174 -22.93 3.04 4.62
N LEU A 175 -22.85 2.18 3.62
CA LEU A 175 -22.96 0.74 3.75
C LEU A 175 -21.61 0.11 3.39
N ASP A 176 -21.04 -0.60 4.35
CA ASP A 176 -19.87 -1.46 4.12
C ASP A 176 -19.86 -2.57 5.18
N PRO A 177 -20.03 -3.85 4.79
CA PRO A 177 -20.07 -4.96 5.74
C PRO A 177 -18.72 -5.22 6.42
N TYR A 178 -17.63 -4.63 5.93
CA TYR A 178 -16.27 -4.79 6.44
C TYR A 178 -15.76 -3.55 7.18
N ALA A 179 -16.51 -2.46 7.20
CA ALA A 179 -16.09 -1.24 7.87
C ALA A 179 -16.20 -1.36 9.40
N SER A 180 -15.17 -0.86 10.10
CA SER A 180 -15.19 -0.73 11.55
C SER A 180 -16.17 0.38 11.97
N PRO A 181 -17.14 0.10 12.87
CA PRO A 181 -18.04 1.13 13.40
C PRO A 181 -17.30 2.31 14.05
N ALA A 182 -16.16 2.04 14.70
CA ALA A 182 -15.34 3.09 15.31
C ALA A 182 -14.71 4.03 14.28
N VAL A 183 -14.22 3.48 13.15
CA VAL A 183 -13.65 4.29 12.06
C VAL A 183 -14.72 5.16 11.43
N ALA A 184 -15.90 4.60 11.13
CA ALA A 184 -17.01 5.35 10.58
C ALA A 184 -17.48 6.47 11.52
N ALA A 185 -17.63 6.18 12.82
CA ALA A 185 -18.01 7.16 13.82
C ALA A 185 -16.98 8.29 13.97
N SER A 186 -15.68 7.98 13.91
CA SER A 186 -14.62 8.99 13.94
C SER A 186 -14.65 9.93 12.73
N ALA A 187 -15.06 9.40 11.57
CA ALA A 187 -15.34 10.19 10.37
C ALA A 187 -16.73 10.86 10.42
N SER A 188 -17.49 10.70 11.51
CA SER A 188 -18.89 11.12 11.75
C SER A 188 -19.91 10.49 10.80
N VAL A 189 -19.59 9.38 10.12
CA VAL A 189 -20.42 8.72 9.11
C VAL A 189 -21.36 7.73 9.79
N ALA A 190 -22.65 7.79 9.47
CA ALA A 190 -23.61 6.81 9.96
C ALA A 190 -23.50 5.53 9.11
N LEU A 191 -23.12 4.41 9.73
CA LEU A 191 -23.22 3.11 9.07
C LEU A 191 -24.68 2.65 9.09
N VAL A 192 -25.19 2.27 7.93
CA VAL A 192 -26.51 1.65 7.79
C VAL A 192 -26.39 0.13 7.68
N SER A 193 -27.45 -0.57 8.07
CA SER A 193 -27.43 -2.01 8.23
C SER A 193 -27.73 -2.78 6.94
N SER A 194 -28.33 -2.12 5.95
CA SER A 194 -28.78 -2.76 4.72
C SER A 194 -28.75 -1.83 3.51
N LEU A 195 -28.69 -2.42 2.31
CA LEU A 195 -28.75 -1.67 1.05
C LEU A 195 -30.08 -0.93 0.85
N PRO A 196 -31.26 -1.52 1.10
CA PRO A 196 -32.53 -0.80 0.99
C PRO A 196 -32.62 0.45 1.88
N GLU A 197 -32.13 0.36 3.13
CA GLU A 197 -32.05 1.49 4.05
C GLU A 197 -31.17 2.62 3.50
N LEU A 198 -30.02 2.26 2.93
CA LEU A 198 -29.11 3.22 2.29
C LEU A 198 -29.78 3.93 1.11
N LEU A 199 -30.37 3.17 0.19
CA LEU A 199 -30.93 3.67 -1.07
C LEU A 199 -32.12 4.60 -0.82
N ALA A 200 -33.02 4.24 0.10
CA ALA A 200 -34.18 5.05 0.44
C ALA A 200 -33.83 6.44 1.00
N SER A 201 -32.64 6.59 1.58
CA SER A 201 -32.17 7.84 2.18
C SER A 201 -31.32 8.72 1.24
N ALA A 202 -30.86 8.18 0.10
CA ALA A 202 -29.91 8.84 -0.79
C ALA A 202 -30.54 9.99 -1.60
N ASP A 203 -29.98 11.19 -1.48
CA ASP A 203 -30.16 12.24 -2.50
C ASP A 203 -29.06 12.16 -3.56
N PHE A 204 -27.87 11.76 -3.13
CA PHE A 204 -26.73 11.37 -3.95
C PHE A 204 -26.25 9.98 -3.52
N LEU A 205 -25.97 9.10 -4.47
CA LEU A 205 -25.38 7.78 -4.24
C LEU A 205 -24.02 7.71 -4.93
N THR A 206 -22.99 7.24 -4.23
CA THR A 206 -21.67 6.95 -4.83
C THR A 206 -21.17 5.57 -4.42
N ILE A 207 -20.47 4.89 -5.32
CA ILE A 207 -19.88 3.56 -5.09
C ILE A 207 -18.35 3.67 -5.07
N HIS A 208 -17.73 3.08 -4.04
CA HIS A 208 -16.28 2.98 -3.84
C HIS A 208 -15.87 1.55 -3.44
N THR A 209 -16.41 0.56 -4.13
CA THR A 209 -16.09 -0.87 -3.95
C THR A 209 -15.23 -1.40 -5.11
N PRO A 210 -14.43 -2.47 -4.89
CA PRO A 210 -13.83 -3.21 -5.99
C PRO A 210 -14.90 -3.94 -6.81
N LEU A 211 -14.61 -4.26 -8.07
CA LEU A 211 -15.46 -5.11 -8.89
C LEU A 211 -15.14 -6.58 -8.61
N ILE A 212 -16.04 -7.26 -7.92
CA ILE A 212 -15.98 -8.69 -7.59
C ILE A 212 -17.34 -9.32 -7.85
N ALA A 213 -17.45 -10.65 -7.72
CA ALA A 213 -18.70 -11.36 -8.00
C ALA A 213 -19.90 -10.83 -7.18
N SER A 214 -19.67 -10.37 -5.95
CA SER A 214 -20.72 -9.81 -5.09
C SER A 214 -21.07 -8.34 -5.35
N THR A 215 -20.26 -7.60 -6.11
CA THR A 215 -20.48 -6.16 -6.41
C THR A 215 -20.79 -5.90 -7.88
N ARG A 216 -20.62 -6.89 -8.76
CA ARG A 216 -21.00 -6.82 -10.16
C ARG A 216 -22.52 -6.72 -10.28
N GLY A 217 -23.00 -5.68 -10.98
CA GLY A 217 -24.42 -5.41 -11.19
C GLY A 217 -25.19 -5.20 -9.89
N MET A 218 -24.52 -4.79 -8.81
CA MET A 218 -25.16 -4.69 -7.50
C MET A 218 -26.22 -3.59 -7.42
N ILE A 219 -26.13 -2.58 -8.29
CA ILE A 219 -27.19 -1.59 -8.49
C ILE A 219 -27.80 -1.80 -9.87
N ALA A 220 -28.92 -2.54 -9.89
CA ALA A 220 -29.71 -2.82 -11.08
C ALA A 220 -31.09 -2.17 -10.99
N GLU A 221 -32.04 -2.59 -11.82
CA GLU A 221 -33.39 -2.00 -11.90
C GLU A 221 -34.09 -1.94 -10.54
N ALA A 222 -34.04 -3.02 -9.76
CA ALA A 222 -34.71 -3.12 -8.46
C ALA A 222 -34.12 -2.16 -7.42
N GLU A 223 -32.80 -1.97 -7.41
CA GLU A 223 -32.12 -1.05 -6.50
C GLU A 223 -32.30 0.41 -6.93
N LEU A 224 -32.22 0.68 -8.23
CA LEU A 224 -32.45 2.01 -8.77
C LEU A 224 -33.87 2.51 -8.46
N ALA A 225 -34.87 1.63 -8.51
CA ALA A 225 -36.25 1.98 -8.16
C ALA A 225 -36.47 2.30 -6.67
N GLN A 226 -35.57 1.88 -5.79
CA GLN A 226 -35.61 2.18 -4.35
C GLN A 226 -35.01 3.53 -3.99
N LEU A 227 -34.29 4.18 -4.93
CA LEU A 227 -33.79 5.53 -4.73
C LEU A 227 -34.95 6.53 -4.66
N LYS A 228 -34.69 7.68 -4.06
CA LYS A 228 -35.66 8.77 -4.08
C LYS A 228 -35.89 9.24 -5.52
N PRO A 229 -37.13 9.59 -5.91
CA PRO A 229 -37.37 10.32 -7.15
C PRO A 229 -36.52 11.60 -7.19
N GLY A 230 -35.74 11.76 -8.26
CA GLY A 230 -34.80 12.87 -8.41
C GLY A 230 -33.44 12.69 -7.73
N ALA A 231 -33.14 11.49 -7.22
CA ALA A 231 -31.79 11.12 -6.77
C ALA A 231 -30.77 11.21 -7.91
N ARG A 232 -29.50 11.32 -7.53
CA ARG A 232 -28.36 11.37 -8.45
C ARG A 232 -27.36 10.28 -8.09
N VAL A 233 -26.77 9.64 -9.09
CA VAL A 233 -25.82 8.54 -8.87
C VAL A 233 -24.44 8.88 -9.42
N LEU A 234 -23.41 8.33 -8.80
CA LEU A 234 -22.02 8.51 -9.17
C LEU A 234 -21.28 7.17 -9.21
N ASN A 235 -20.43 7.00 -10.21
CA ASN A 235 -19.48 5.90 -10.27
C ASN A 235 -18.10 6.37 -10.71
N VAL A 236 -17.19 6.43 -9.74
CA VAL A 236 -15.76 6.75 -9.94
C VAL A 236 -14.89 5.61 -9.42
N ALA A 237 -15.47 4.40 -9.32
CA ALA A 237 -14.80 3.23 -8.78
C ALA A 237 -14.45 2.22 -9.86
N ARG A 238 -15.44 1.46 -10.33
CA ARG A 238 -15.27 0.45 -11.38
C ARG A 238 -16.54 0.35 -12.22
N GLY A 239 -16.36 0.18 -13.53
CA GLY A 239 -17.45 -0.16 -14.44
C GLY A 239 -18.12 -1.48 -14.04
N GLY A 240 -19.39 -1.65 -14.42
CA GLY A 240 -20.17 -2.85 -14.12
C GLY A 240 -20.64 -3.01 -12.67
N THR A 241 -20.47 -2.01 -11.80
CA THR A 241 -21.13 -1.99 -10.46
C THR A 241 -22.59 -1.53 -10.57
N PHE A 242 -22.86 -0.61 -11.48
CA PHE A 242 -24.19 -0.32 -12.01
C PHE A 242 -24.45 -1.19 -13.24
N ASP A 243 -25.69 -1.68 -13.36
CA ASP A 243 -26.21 -2.13 -14.63
C ASP A 243 -26.47 -0.89 -15.53
N GLU A 244 -25.75 -0.81 -16.64
CA GLU A 244 -25.80 0.34 -17.55
C GLU A 244 -27.14 0.45 -18.30
N ASP A 245 -27.80 -0.67 -18.60
CA ASP A 245 -29.12 -0.69 -19.21
C ASP A 245 -30.17 -0.15 -18.24
N ALA A 246 -30.15 -0.65 -17.01
CA ALA A 246 -31.06 -0.20 -15.96
C ALA A 246 -30.83 1.28 -15.61
N LEU A 247 -29.57 1.72 -15.56
CA LEU A 247 -29.22 3.12 -15.30
C LEU A 247 -29.75 4.04 -16.41
N LEU A 248 -29.61 3.64 -17.67
CA LEU A 248 -30.13 4.39 -18.80
C LEU A 248 -31.66 4.50 -18.74
N ALA A 249 -32.37 3.41 -18.44
CA ALA A 249 -33.83 3.40 -18.29
C ALA A 249 -34.29 4.29 -17.11
N ALA A 250 -33.58 4.27 -15.99
CA ALA A 250 -33.87 5.11 -14.82
C ALA A 250 -33.63 6.61 -15.11
N LEU A 251 -32.66 6.93 -15.97
CA LEU A 251 -32.51 8.27 -16.51
C LEU A 251 -33.68 8.60 -17.43
N GLU A 252 -33.89 7.85 -18.51
CA GLU A 252 -34.93 8.11 -19.52
C GLU A 252 -36.33 8.29 -18.91
N SER A 253 -36.70 7.48 -17.93
CA SER A 253 -37.98 7.57 -17.19
C SER A 253 -38.14 8.82 -16.32
N GLY A 254 -37.05 9.53 -16.03
CA GLY A 254 -37.06 10.69 -15.13
C GLY A 254 -36.93 10.36 -13.65
N HIS A 255 -36.84 9.07 -13.28
CA HIS A 255 -36.66 8.66 -11.89
C HIS A 255 -35.36 9.23 -11.30
N LEU A 256 -34.26 9.18 -12.06
CA LEU A 256 -33.00 9.83 -11.69
C LEU A 256 -32.88 11.23 -12.29
N ALA A 257 -32.44 12.19 -11.47
CA ALA A 257 -32.17 13.55 -11.93
C ALA A 257 -30.84 13.66 -12.70
N GLY A 258 -29.93 12.69 -12.53
CA GLY A 258 -28.67 12.63 -13.27
C GLY A 258 -27.77 11.48 -12.82
N ALA A 259 -26.76 11.20 -13.65
CA ALA A 259 -25.70 10.25 -13.35
C ALA A 259 -24.34 10.88 -13.66
N ALA A 260 -23.33 10.64 -12.82
CA ALA A 260 -21.96 11.04 -13.10
C ALA A 260 -21.03 9.82 -13.16
N LEU A 261 -20.46 9.53 -14.32
CA LEU A 261 -19.76 8.28 -14.59
C LEU A 261 -18.34 8.55 -15.09
N ASP A 262 -17.35 8.03 -14.38
CA ASP A 262 -15.96 8.06 -14.82
C ASP A 262 -15.53 6.73 -15.48
N VAL A 263 -16.27 5.65 -15.23
CA VAL A 263 -15.90 4.28 -15.56
C VAL A 263 -17.07 3.51 -16.18
N PHE A 264 -16.76 2.58 -17.08
CA PHE A 264 -17.73 1.82 -17.89
C PHE A 264 -17.36 0.33 -17.93
N THR A 265 -18.32 -0.53 -18.25
CA THR A 265 -18.13 -1.98 -18.30
C THR A 265 -17.14 -2.40 -19.40
N SER A 266 -17.08 -1.62 -20.48
CA SER A 266 -16.06 -1.71 -21.52
C SER A 266 -15.43 -0.34 -21.72
N GLU A 267 -14.10 -0.30 -21.74
CA GLU A 267 -13.33 0.94 -21.89
C GLU A 267 -12.25 0.75 -22.98
N PRO A 268 -12.38 1.39 -24.16
CA PRO A 268 -13.49 2.27 -24.59
C PRO A 268 -14.84 1.56 -24.75
N PRO A 269 -15.97 2.27 -24.59
CA PRO A 269 -17.29 1.72 -24.88
C PRO A 269 -17.45 1.31 -26.34
N ALA A 270 -18.12 0.17 -26.57
CA ALA A 270 -18.48 -0.23 -27.92
C ALA A 270 -19.48 0.76 -28.54
N PRO A 271 -19.43 1.01 -29.86
CA PRO A 271 -20.49 1.74 -30.56
C PRO A 271 -21.86 1.12 -30.28
N ASP A 272 -22.89 1.97 -30.16
CA ASP A 272 -24.30 1.59 -29.89
C ASP A 272 -24.58 0.84 -28.57
N SER A 273 -23.56 0.67 -27.72
CA SER A 273 -23.75 0.11 -26.37
C SER A 273 -24.51 1.06 -25.43
N SER A 274 -25.00 0.51 -24.33
CA SER A 274 -25.68 1.29 -23.28
C SER A 274 -24.74 2.30 -22.64
N ALA A 275 -23.46 1.98 -22.45
CA ALA A 275 -22.42 2.95 -22.13
C ALA A 275 -22.35 4.12 -23.14
N ALA A 276 -22.36 3.84 -24.44
CA ALA A 276 -22.34 4.90 -25.46
C ALA A 276 -23.60 5.79 -25.41
N ARG A 277 -24.77 5.19 -25.15
CA ARG A 277 -26.03 5.93 -24.95
C ARG A 277 -26.03 6.76 -23.66
N LEU A 278 -25.46 6.23 -22.57
CA LEU A 278 -25.26 6.97 -21.32
C LEU A 278 -24.33 8.17 -21.54
N ILE A 279 -23.23 8.00 -22.28
CA ILE A 279 -22.30 9.09 -22.63
C ILE A 279 -23.02 10.22 -23.38
N ALA A 280 -23.94 9.87 -24.29
CA ALA A 280 -24.69 10.84 -25.07
C ALA A 280 -25.88 11.47 -24.29
N HIS A 281 -26.25 10.95 -23.13
CA HIS A 281 -27.46 11.35 -22.44
C HIS A 281 -27.31 12.75 -21.77
N PRO A 282 -28.26 13.68 -21.95
CA PRO A 282 -28.12 15.08 -21.51
C PRO A 282 -28.17 15.31 -19.99
N ARG A 283 -28.42 14.27 -19.20
CA ARG A 283 -28.32 14.28 -17.72
C ARG A 283 -27.15 13.46 -17.19
N ALA A 284 -26.28 12.98 -18.08
CA ALA A 284 -25.09 12.25 -17.71
C ALA A 284 -23.87 13.18 -17.79
N VAL A 285 -23.10 13.27 -16.70
CA VAL A 285 -21.78 13.89 -16.70
C VAL A 285 -20.75 12.78 -16.77
N VAL A 286 -20.01 12.70 -17.87
CA VAL A 286 -19.09 11.58 -18.10
C VAL A 286 -17.66 12.04 -18.31
N THR A 287 -16.72 11.24 -17.83
CA THR A 287 -15.28 11.45 -18.03
C THR A 287 -14.60 10.13 -18.40
N PRO A 288 -13.52 10.17 -19.20
CA PRO A 288 -12.84 8.96 -19.68
C PRO A 288 -11.85 8.42 -18.64
N HIS A 289 -12.34 7.89 -17.52
CA HIS A 289 -11.55 7.26 -16.46
C HIS A 289 -10.42 8.16 -15.93
N LEU A 290 -10.78 9.38 -15.53
CA LEU A 290 -9.88 10.42 -15.05
C LEU A 290 -9.65 10.43 -13.54
N GLY A 291 -10.27 9.54 -12.76
CA GLY A 291 -10.19 9.54 -11.30
C GLY A 291 -8.76 9.50 -10.73
N ALA A 292 -7.78 8.98 -11.47
CA ALA A 292 -6.36 8.98 -11.06
C ALA A 292 -5.46 9.85 -11.96
N SER A 293 -6.05 10.66 -12.84
CA SER A 293 -5.35 11.43 -13.87
C SER A 293 -4.92 12.80 -13.36
N THR A 294 -4.16 12.84 -12.27
CA THR A 294 -3.52 14.05 -11.72
C THR A 294 -2.01 13.90 -11.68
N VAL A 295 -1.25 14.99 -11.69
CA VAL A 295 0.22 14.97 -11.64
C VAL A 295 0.68 14.24 -10.38
N GLU A 296 0.10 14.58 -9.24
CA GLU A 296 0.42 14.04 -7.92
C GLU A 296 0.12 12.55 -7.85
N ALA A 297 -1.01 12.09 -8.41
CA ALA A 297 -1.33 10.67 -8.42
C ALA A 297 -0.37 9.88 -9.30
N GLN A 298 0.02 10.42 -10.47
CA GLN A 298 1.01 9.79 -11.35
C GLN A 298 2.38 9.67 -10.69
N GLU A 299 2.81 10.71 -9.98
CA GLU A 299 4.07 10.72 -9.24
C GLU A 299 4.03 9.71 -8.08
N ASN A 300 3.00 9.77 -7.25
CA ASN A 300 2.86 8.89 -6.08
C ASN A 300 2.81 7.40 -6.47
N VAL A 301 2.02 7.04 -7.48
CA VAL A 301 1.94 5.63 -7.91
C VAL A 301 3.24 5.15 -8.53
N SER A 302 3.96 6.04 -9.24
CA SER A 302 5.23 5.74 -9.88
C SER A 302 6.33 5.51 -8.84
N VAL A 303 6.47 6.41 -7.86
CA VAL A 303 7.42 6.26 -6.75
C VAL A 303 7.15 4.97 -5.98
N ASP A 304 5.90 4.72 -5.57
CA ASP A 304 5.54 3.55 -4.78
C ASP A 304 5.87 2.23 -5.49
N VAL A 305 5.55 2.09 -6.79
CA VAL A 305 5.90 0.85 -7.51
C VAL A 305 7.39 0.72 -7.78
N CYS A 306 8.11 1.81 -8.00
CA CYS A 306 9.55 1.75 -8.21
C CYS A 306 10.29 1.33 -6.93
N GLU A 307 9.89 1.87 -5.77
CA GLU A 307 10.40 1.41 -4.46
C GLU A 307 10.14 -0.09 -4.26
N GLN A 308 8.90 -0.54 -4.49
CA GLN A 308 8.55 -1.95 -4.34
C GLN A 308 9.33 -2.86 -5.29
N VAL A 309 9.52 -2.46 -6.55
CA VAL A 309 10.33 -3.24 -7.50
C VAL A 309 11.78 -3.33 -7.02
N LEU A 310 12.36 -2.22 -6.57
CA LEU A 310 13.72 -2.21 -6.05
C LEU A 310 13.86 -3.15 -4.84
N GLU A 311 12.94 -3.06 -3.88
CA GLU A 311 12.87 -3.93 -2.70
C GLU A 311 12.75 -5.41 -3.09
N ILE A 312 11.83 -5.75 -4.01
CA ILE A 312 11.58 -7.13 -4.44
C ILE A 312 12.78 -7.72 -5.17
N LEU A 313 13.40 -6.95 -6.07
CA LEU A 313 14.60 -7.39 -6.79
C LEU A 313 15.77 -7.59 -5.82
N GLN A 314 15.86 -6.79 -4.75
CA GLN A 314 16.80 -7.00 -3.65
C GLN A 314 16.41 -8.13 -2.68
N GLY A 315 15.34 -8.89 -2.94
CA GLY A 315 14.93 -10.03 -2.13
C GLY A 315 14.04 -9.70 -0.93
N SER A 316 13.58 -8.45 -0.81
CA SER A 316 12.59 -8.06 0.22
C SER A 316 11.18 -8.47 -0.17
N LEU A 317 10.28 -8.56 0.81
CA LEU A 317 8.89 -8.91 0.54
C LEU A 317 8.11 -7.73 -0.08
N PRO A 318 7.16 -8.01 -1.00
CA PRO A 318 6.31 -6.98 -1.58
C PRO A 318 5.38 -6.35 -0.53
N ARG A 319 5.30 -5.02 -0.50
CA ARG A 319 4.39 -4.27 0.38
C ARG A 319 2.92 -4.37 -0.08
N SER A 320 2.70 -4.33 -1.39
CA SER A 320 1.36 -4.32 -2.02
C SER A 320 1.26 -5.39 -3.10
N ALA A 321 1.64 -6.62 -2.76
CA ALA A 321 1.44 -7.77 -3.63
C ALA A 321 -0.06 -8.06 -3.81
N VAL A 322 -0.48 -8.26 -5.07
CA VAL A 322 -1.84 -8.63 -5.41
C VAL A 322 -2.03 -10.15 -5.37
N ASN A 323 -0.96 -10.91 -5.63
CA ASN A 323 -0.95 -12.37 -5.64
C ASN A 323 -0.13 -13.00 -4.51
N ALA A 324 0.26 -12.21 -3.49
CA ALA A 324 0.96 -12.70 -2.32
C ALA A 324 0.30 -12.19 -1.04
N PRO A 325 0.36 -12.96 0.06
CA PRO A 325 -0.15 -12.52 1.35
C PRO A 325 0.64 -11.30 1.87
N LEU A 326 -0.04 -10.39 2.55
CA LEU A 326 0.64 -9.33 3.30
C LEU A 326 1.33 -9.94 4.52
N ILE A 327 2.63 -9.68 4.66
CA ILE A 327 3.44 -10.08 5.82
C ILE A 327 4.10 -8.82 6.36
N LEU A 328 3.93 -8.57 7.65
CA LEU A 328 4.55 -7.41 8.27
C LEU A 328 6.08 -7.62 8.35
N PRO A 329 6.90 -6.58 8.14
CA PRO A 329 8.37 -6.71 8.21
C PRO A 329 8.87 -7.35 9.52
N GLU A 330 8.26 -6.99 10.65
CA GLU A 330 8.59 -7.55 11.97
C GLU A 330 8.24 -9.03 12.10
N GLU A 331 7.17 -9.50 11.45
CA GLU A 331 6.80 -10.91 11.41
C GLU A 331 7.78 -11.68 10.51
N TYR A 332 8.13 -11.12 9.34
CA TYR A 332 9.05 -11.77 8.41
C TYR A 332 10.46 -11.93 9.00
N LYS A 333 10.95 -10.91 9.71
CA LYS A 333 12.27 -10.96 10.38
C LYS A 333 12.37 -12.13 11.37
N LYS A 334 11.27 -12.48 12.05
CA LYS A 334 11.22 -13.65 12.95
C LYS A 334 11.17 -14.98 12.18
N LEU A 335 10.54 -14.99 11.01
CA LEU A 335 10.40 -16.19 10.17
C LEU A 335 11.66 -16.48 9.35
N GLN A 336 12.44 -15.47 8.97
CA GLN A 336 13.54 -15.60 8.00
C GLN A 336 14.58 -16.68 8.36
N PRO A 337 15.06 -16.83 9.61
CA PRO A 337 15.94 -17.95 9.97
C PRO A 337 15.28 -19.32 9.76
N PHE A 338 13.97 -19.42 10.01
CA PHE A 338 13.21 -20.66 9.88
C PHE A 338 12.83 -20.98 8.44
N VAL A 339 12.73 -19.98 7.55
CA VAL A 339 12.59 -20.19 6.10
C VAL A 339 13.78 -21.02 5.59
N ARG A 340 15.01 -20.63 5.94
CA ARG A 340 16.23 -21.40 5.64
C ARG A 340 16.17 -22.81 6.18
N LEU A 341 15.81 -22.95 7.45
CA LEU A 341 15.71 -24.24 8.12
C LEU A 341 14.71 -25.15 7.41
N VAL A 342 13.49 -24.68 7.16
CA VAL A 342 12.40 -25.49 6.60
C VAL A 342 12.68 -25.92 5.15
N GLU A 343 13.31 -25.05 4.36
CA GLU A 343 13.82 -25.43 3.04
C GLU A 343 14.84 -26.58 3.13
N LYS A 344 15.81 -26.46 4.05
CA LYS A 344 16.80 -27.50 4.30
C LYS A 344 16.17 -28.78 4.85
N LEU A 345 15.13 -28.71 5.69
CA LEU A 345 14.36 -29.87 6.16
C LEU A 345 13.70 -30.61 4.99
N GLY A 346 13.07 -29.88 4.07
CA GLY A 346 12.45 -30.46 2.86
C GLY A 346 13.49 -31.11 1.94
N SER A 347 14.60 -30.44 1.69
CA SER A 347 15.68 -30.96 0.83
C SER A 347 16.35 -32.19 1.45
N LEU A 348 16.64 -32.15 2.75
CA LEU A 348 17.16 -33.27 3.52
C LEU A 348 16.18 -34.45 3.47
N TYR A 349 14.88 -34.20 3.62
CA TYR A 349 13.87 -35.24 3.50
C TYR A 349 13.90 -35.94 2.14
N THR A 350 13.87 -35.17 1.05
CA THR A 350 13.81 -35.73 -0.30
C THR A 350 15.07 -36.53 -0.61
N GLN A 351 16.25 -36.00 -0.29
CA GLN A 351 17.52 -36.68 -0.58
C GLN A 351 17.78 -37.89 0.34
N HIS A 352 17.37 -37.83 1.61
CA HIS A 352 17.57 -38.92 2.56
C HIS A 352 16.53 -40.03 2.42
N TYR A 353 15.24 -39.70 2.25
CA TYR A 353 14.15 -40.68 2.29
C TYR A 353 13.50 -40.99 0.94
N ALA A 354 13.60 -40.10 -0.06
CA ALA A 354 12.96 -40.30 -1.37
C ALA A 354 13.94 -40.81 -2.45
N ALA A 355 15.26 -40.60 -2.30
CA ALA A 355 16.26 -41.03 -3.29
C ALA A 355 16.75 -42.49 -3.16
N SER A 356 16.13 -43.33 -2.33
CA SER A 356 16.53 -44.74 -2.19
C SER A 356 16.12 -45.59 -3.41
N PRO A 357 16.99 -46.50 -3.93
CA PRO A 357 16.65 -47.37 -5.05
C PRO A 357 15.42 -48.25 -4.74
N GLY A 358 14.34 -48.08 -5.51
CA GLY A 358 13.04 -48.75 -5.30
C GLY A 358 12.01 -47.94 -4.48
N GLY A 359 12.37 -46.76 -3.98
CA GLY A 359 11.45 -45.85 -3.33
C GLY A 359 10.62 -45.08 -4.35
N ALA A 360 9.39 -45.53 -4.62
CA ALA A 360 8.36 -44.60 -5.08
C ALA A 360 8.30 -43.41 -4.10
N MET A 361 7.83 -42.24 -4.56
CA MET A 361 7.46 -41.08 -3.72
C MET A 361 6.30 -41.48 -2.78
N GLY A 362 6.58 -42.40 -1.85
CA GLY A 362 5.59 -43.20 -1.16
C GLY A 362 4.87 -42.41 -0.07
N ARG A 363 5.25 -41.15 0.13
CA ARG A 363 4.63 -40.22 1.06
C ARG A 363 4.56 -38.86 0.37
N ASN A 364 3.33 -38.44 0.07
CA ASN A 364 3.01 -37.12 -0.46
C ASN A 364 2.27 -36.27 0.57
N THR A 365 2.16 -36.75 1.81
CA THR A 365 1.47 -36.08 2.91
C THR A 365 2.48 -35.72 3.99
N PHE A 366 2.51 -34.47 4.42
CA PHE A 366 3.47 -33.92 5.39
C PHE A 366 2.76 -33.17 6.50
N ASP A 367 3.28 -33.27 7.72
CA ASP A 367 2.94 -32.37 8.81
C ASP A 367 4.10 -31.45 9.08
N LEU A 368 3.81 -30.16 9.17
CA LEU A 368 4.75 -29.15 9.60
C LEU A 368 4.26 -28.61 10.95
N ILE A 369 4.94 -29.04 12.02
CA ILE A 369 4.56 -28.76 13.40
C ILE A 369 5.45 -27.63 13.92
N TYR A 370 4.83 -26.53 14.32
CA TYR A 370 5.46 -25.37 14.93
C TYR A 370 5.28 -25.41 16.45
N GLN A 371 6.38 -25.27 17.18
CA GLN A 371 6.42 -25.23 18.64
C GLN A 371 7.17 -23.97 19.12
N GLY A 372 6.82 -23.52 20.33
CA GLY A 372 7.43 -22.34 20.95
C GLY A 372 6.92 -21.02 20.37
N GLU A 373 7.79 -20.02 20.24
CA GLU A 373 7.41 -18.67 19.75
C GLU A 373 6.80 -18.71 18.34
N LEU A 374 7.28 -19.60 17.46
CA LEU A 374 6.73 -19.81 16.12
C LEU A 374 5.25 -20.23 16.12
N ALA A 375 4.79 -20.95 17.15
CA ALA A 375 3.39 -21.39 17.23
C ALA A 375 2.41 -20.21 17.43
N SER A 376 2.93 -19.02 17.79
CA SER A 376 2.15 -17.80 17.97
C SER A 376 2.07 -16.94 16.71
N ILE A 377 2.84 -17.24 15.65
CA ILE A 377 2.80 -16.50 14.39
C ILE A 377 1.62 -16.99 13.56
N ASN A 378 0.79 -16.05 13.10
CA ASN A 378 -0.43 -16.37 12.36
C ASN A 378 -0.17 -16.64 10.86
N ASN A 379 0.85 -16.02 10.27
CA ASN A 379 1.14 -16.14 8.84
C ASN A 379 2.44 -16.93 8.60
N THR A 380 2.32 -18.24 8.44
CA THR A 380 3.44 -19.17 8.20
C THR A 380 3.66 -19.50 6.73
N LYS A 381 3.00 -18.79 5.80
CA LYS A 381 3.13 -19.01 4.35
C LYS A 381 4.57 -19.00 3.82
N PRO A 382 5.51 -18.17 4.33
CA PRO A 382 6.92 -18.27 3.95
C PRO A 382 7.54 -19.64 4.27
N LEU A 383 7.18 -20.23 5.41
CA LEU A 383 7.68 -21.54 5.84
C LEU A 383 7.07 -22.66 4.97
N PHE A 384 5.78 -22.56 4.64
CA PHE A 384 5.15 -23.46 3.68
C PHE A 384 5.87 -23.42 2.32
N ALA A 385 6.11 -22.22 1.78
CA ALA A 385 6.79 -22.05 0.50
C ALA A 385 8.22 -22.61 0.53
N ALA A 386 8.95 -22.37 1.63
CA ALA A 386 10.26 -22.94 1.87
C ALA A 386 10.23 -24.48 1.86
N LEU A 387 9.23 -25.09 2.50
CA LEU A 387 9.08 -26.55 2.51
C LEU A 387 8.88 -27.10 1.10
N ILE A 388 7.95 -26.53 0.33
CA ILE A 388 7.66 -26.99 -1.03
C ILE A 388 8.88 -26.83 -1.93
N LYS A 389 9.58 -25.70 -1.84
CA LYS A 389 10.85 -25.47 -2.54
C LYS A 389 11.88 -26.53 -2.15
N GLY A 390 12.08 -26.76 -0.86
CA GLY A 390 13.00 -27.77 -0.35
C GLY A 390 12.68 -29.19 -0.81
N LEU A 391 11.41 -29.58 -0.80
CA LEU A 391 10.97 -30.90 -1.23
C LEU A 391 11.20 -31.16 -2.73
N LEU A 392 11.01 -30.14 -3.58
CA LEU A 392 11.00 -30.27 -5.04
C LEU A 392 12.35 -29.94 -5.70
N SER A 393 13.17 -29.08 -5.11
CA SER A 393 14.46 -28.67 -5.68
C SER A 393 15.42 -29.83 -5.99
N PRO A 394 15.50 -30.91 -5.17
CA PRO A 394 16.38 -32.03 -5.48
C PRO A 394 15.94 -32.92 -6.65
N ILE A 395 14.68 -32.81 -7.08
CA ILE A 395 14.05 -33.74 -8.06
C ILE A 395 13.51 -33.04 -9.31
N SER A 396 13.51 -31.71 -9.35
CA SER A 396 13.07 -30.92 -10.50
C SER A 396 14.29 -30.28 -11.17
N SER A 397 14.30 -30.20 -12.50
CA SER A 397 15.24 -29.32 -13.21
C SER A 397 15.02 -27.88 -12.73
N MET A 398 16.10 -27.18 -12.36
CA MET A 398 16.04 -25.80 -11.83
C MET A 398 15.35 -24.80 -12.76
N GLU A 399 15.19 -25.15 -14.04
CA GLU A 399 14.66 -24.27 -15.10
C GLU A 399 13.13 -24.30 -15.21
N GLU A 400 12.41 -25.20 -14.54
CA GLU A 400 10.97 -25.38 -14.80
C GLU A 400 10.03 -24.73 -13.78
N LEU A 401 10.45 -24.44 -12.54
CA LEU A 401 9.56 -23.88 -11.51
C LEU A 401 10.29 -22.94 -10.53
N HIS A 402 10.12 -21.63 -10.71
CA HIS A 402 10.47 -20.63 -9.69
C HIS A 402 9.47 -20.69 -8.53
N ILE A 403 9.73 -21.58 -7.55
CA ILE A 403 8.86 -21.74 -6.38
C ILE A 403 9.11 -20.62 -5.37
N ASN A 404 8.06 -19.88 -5.01
CA ASN A 404 8.09 -18.84 -4.00
C ASN A 404 6.75 -18.75 -3.25
N ILE A 405 6.58 -17.70 -2.44
CA ILE A 405 5.37 -17.51 -1.62
C ILE A 405 4.08 -17.31 -2.43
N VAL A 406 4.19 -16.93 -3.70
CA VAL A 406 3.05 -16.70 -4.58
C VAL A 406 2.50 -18.03 -5.11
N ASN A 407 3.37 -18.94 -5.54
CA ASN A 407 2.96 -20.14 -6.27
C ASN A 407 3.07 -21.46 -5.51
N ALA A 408 3.68 -21.46 -4.32
CA ALA A 408 3.95 -22.69 -3.57
C ALA A 408 2.70 -23.56 -3.32
N GLU A 409 1.56 -22.97 -2.95
CA GLU A 409 0.31 -23.71 -2.72
C GLU A 409 -0.22 -24.38 -4.00
N LEU A 410 -0.13 -23.66 -5.12
CA LEU A 410 -0.53 -24.15 -6.42
C LEU A 410 0.37 -25.31 -6.86
N VAL A 411 1.69 -25.12 -6.77
CA VAL A 411 2.69 -26.15 -7.09
C VAL A 411 2.50 -27.39 -6.22
N ALA A 412 2.26 -27.22 -4.92
CA ALA A 412 1.98 -28.33 -4.01
C ALA A 412 0.76 -29.14 -4.46
N ARG A 413 -0.36 -28.46 -4.76
CA ARG A 413 -1.59 -29.10 -5.23
C ARG A 413 -1.39 -29.84 -6.56
N ASP A 414 -0.73 -29.20 -7.53
CA ASP A 414 -0.53 -29.77 -8.87
C ASP A 414 0.43 -30.98 -8.84
N ARG A 415 1.38 -30.99 -7.89
CA ARG A 415 2.27 -32.13 -7.61
C ARG A 415 1.66 -33.15 -6.65
N GLY A 416 0.42 -32.95 -6.19
CA GLY A 416 -0.29 -33.84 -5.27
C GLY A 416 0.35 -33.95 -3.88
N ILE A 417 1.02 -32.88 -3.42
CA ILE A 417 1.64 -32.74 -2.11
C ILE A 417 0.61 -32.12 -1.16
N PHE A 418 0.33 -32.81 -0.06
CA PHE A 418 -0.57 -32.36 1.00
C PHE A 418 0.26 -32.00 2.23
N VAL A 419 0.19 -30.76 2.69
CA VAL A 419 0.86 -30.31 3.91
C VAL A 419 -0.20 -29.89 4.93
N SER A 420 -0.10 -30.40 6.16
CA SER A 420 -0.89 -29.97 7.30
C SER A 420 0.02 -29.17 8.24
N GLU A 421 -0.32 -27.92 8.52
CA GLU A 421 0.37 -27.11 9.52
C GLU A 421 -0.28 -27.30 10.90
N GLN A 422 0.53 -27.43 11.94
CA GLN A 422 0.06 -27.58 13.32
C GLN A 422 0.80 -26.58 14.23
N HIS A 423 0.05 -25.83 15.03
CA HIS A 423 0.61 -24.88 15.99
C HIS A 423 0.43 -25.44 17.40
N SER A 424 1.50 -25.95 17.99
CA SER A 424 1.49 -26.44 19.37
C SER A 424 1.99 -25.35 20.30
N ARG A 425 1.06 -24.76 21.06
CA ARG A 425 1.34 -23.75 22.10
C ARG A 425 1.51 -24.36 23.48
N ASP A 426 1.57 -25.68 23.58
CA ASP A 426 1.64 -26.37 24.86
C ASP A 426 3.04 -26.21 25.49
N PRO A 427 3.16 -25.57 26.66
CA PRO A 427 4.44 -25.43 27.36
C PRO A 427 4.92 -26.74 28.01
N SER A 428 4.12 -27.81 28.01
CA SER A 428 4.42 -29.07 28.72
C SER A 428 5.27 -30.08 27.95
N ASP A 429 5.55 -29.86 26.66
CA ASP A 429 6.55 -30.63 25.93
C ASP A 429 7.94 -30.03 26.18
N HIS A 430 8.77 -30.79 26.89
CA HIS A 430 10.17 -30.49 27.25
C HIS A 430 11.08 -30.12 26.06
N SER A 431 10.86 -28.95 25.46
CA SER A 431 11.75 -28.40 24.43
C SER A 431 12.76 -27.47 25.11
N SER A 432 14.04 -27.84 25.04
CA SER A 432 15.15 -27.01 25.50
C SER A 432 15.40 -25.78 24.62
N TYR A 433 14.49 -25.49 23.68
CA TYR A 433 14.64 -24.52 22.60
C TYR A 433 13.48 -23.53 22.59
N SER A 434 13.74 -22.27 22.24
CA SER A 434 12.71 -21.22 22.15
C SER A 434 11.70 -21.44 21.04
N SER A 435 12.12 -22.11 19.96
CA SER A 435 11.28 -22.51 18.84
C SER A 435 11.81 -23.80 18.21
N LEU A 436 10.90 -24.69 17.83
CA LEU A 436 11.23 -25.95 17.16
C LEU A 436 10.26 -26.16 16.00
N VAL A 437 10.80 -26.58 14.86
CA VAL A 437 10.01 -26.99 13.69
C VAL A 437 10.22 -28.47 13.46
N THR A 438 9.12 -29.21 13.33
CA THR A 438 9.15 -30.65 13.05
C THR A 438 8.39 -30.98 11.77
N LEU A 439 9.10 -31.60 10.82
CA LEU A 439 8.55 -32.16 9.60
C LEU A 439 8.27 -33.65 9.79
N VAL A 440 7.02 -34.09 9.58
CA VAL A 440 6.62 -35.49 9.64
C VAL A 440 6.05 -35.91 8.29
N ALA A 441 6.67 -36.85 7.58
CA ALA A 441 6.05 -37.41 6.38
C ALA A 441 5.14 -38.58 6.74
N ARG A 442 3.86 -38.49 6.38
CA ARG A 442 2.84 -39.53 6.57
C ARG A 442 2.67 -40.39 5.31
N PRO A 443 2.24 -41.66 5.46
CA PRO A 443 1.73 -42.44 4.34
C PRO A 443 0.63 -41.68 3.57
N PRO A 444 0.43 -41.96 2.27
CA PRO A 444 -0.60 -41.31 1.48
C PRO A 444 -1.97 -41.61 2.11
N SER A 445 -2.77 -40.59 2.36
CA SER A 445 -4.16 -40.79 2.76
C SER A 445 -4.89 -41.54 1.64
N ARG A 446 -5.31 -42.80 1.87
CA ARG A 446 -6.24 -43.50 0.97
C ARG A 446 -7.64 -42.89 1.12
N ALA A 447 -7.83 -41.66 0.67
CA ALA A 447 -9.16 -41.14 0.38
C ALA A 447 -9.58 -41.66 -1.01
N SER A 448 -9.71 -42.98 -1.18
CA SER A 448 -10.47 -43.52 -2.31
C SER A 448 -11.92 -43.66 -1.87
N SER A 449 -12.83 -43.08 -2.64
CA SER A 449 -14.29 -43.14 -2.55
C SER A 449 -14.88 -44.55 -2.72
N ARG A 450 -14.41 -45.53 -1.94
CA ARG A 450 -14.99 -46.86 -1.88
C ARG A 450 -15.04 -47.28 -0.42
N ALA A 451 -16.25 -47.42 0.11
CA ALA A 451 -16.49 -47.97 1.43
C ALA A 451 -15.73 -49.30 1.58
N PRO A 452 -15.06 -49.57 2.72
CA PRO A 452 -14.45 -50.86 2.93
C PRO A 452 -15.55 -51.92 2.89
N ALA A 453 -15.42 -52.87 1.96
CA ALA A 453 -16.27 -54.04 1.95
C ALA A 453 -16.10 -54.75 3.31
N SER A 454 -17.22 -54.93 4.00
CA SER A 454 -17.31 -55.74 5.21
C SER A 454 -16.73 -57.13 4.97
N GLY A 455 -15.61 -57.45 5.62
CA GLY A 455 -14.97 -58.75 5.51
C GLY A 455 -13.75 -58.89 6.42
N ASP A 456 -13.92 -59.65 7.48
CA ASP A 456 -12.94 -60.25 8.39
C ASP A 456 -12.03 -59.36 9.27
N THR A 457 -12.47 -59.26 10.53
CA THR A 457 -11.65 -59.06 11.72
C THR A 457 -10.60 -60.16 11.85
N SER A 458 -9.43 -59.94 11.29
CA SER A 458 -8.19 -60.50 11.82
C SER A 458 -7.21 -59.35 12.03
N THR A 459 -6.78 -59.21 13.28
CA THR A 459 -5.77 -58.27 13.75
C THR A 459 -4.42 -58.59 13.10
N GLY A 460 -4.25 -58.16 11.85
CA GLY A 460 -2.93 -58.03 11.24
C GLY A 460 -2.34 -56.70 11.68
N ALA A 461 -1.39 -56.74 12.61
CA ALA A 461 -0.57 -55.59 12.94
C ALA A 461 0.02 -55.01 11.64
N VAL A 462 -0.36 -53.78 11.31
CA VAL A 462 0.34 -53.01 10.27
C VAL A 462 1.80 -52.96 10.73
N PRO A 463 2.76 -53.44 9.93
CA PRO A 463 4.16 -53.40 10.33
C PRO A 463 4.54 -51.95 10.64
N ASP A 464 5.13 -51.76 11.81
CA ASP A 464 5.59 -50.49 12.37
C ASP A 464 6.50 -49.78 11.35
N GLN A 465 5.90 -48.97 10.48
CA GLN A 465 6.68 -48.25 9.48
C GLN A 465 7.44 -47.13 10.19
N PRO A 466 8.78 -47.05 10.03
CA PRO A 466 9.55 -46.01 10.71
C PRO A 466 8.98 -44.63 10.35
N GLN A 467 8.63 -43.87 11.39
CA GLN A 467 8.18 -42.49 11.23
C GLN A 467 9.34 -41.68 10.62
N ARG A 468 9.06 -41.00 9.50
CA ARG A 468 10.04 -40.15 8.81
C ARG A 468 9.88 -38.76 9.37
N ILE A 469 10.62 -38.49 10.44
CA ILE A 469 10.57 -37.24 11.21
C ILE A 469 11.89 -36.52 11.05
N ILE A 470 11.86 -35.21 10.83
CA ILE A 470 13.04 -34.35 10.91
C ILE A 470 12.66 -33.14 11.75
N SER A 471 13.43 -32.85 12.80
CA SER A 471 13.21 -31.66 13.63
C SER A 471 14.42 -30.75 13.59
N GLY A 472 14.18 -29.45 13.69
CA GLY A 472 15.25 -28.46 13.74
C GLY A 472 14.84 -27.18 14.46
N THR A 473 15.84 -26.40 14.82
CA THR A 473 15.73 -25.10 15.49
C THR A 473 16.72 -24.11 14.85
N CYS A 474 16.64 -22.84 15.22
CA CYS A 474 17.61 -21.83 14.79
C CYS A 474 18.29 -21.22 16.02
N SER A 475 19.62 -21.08 15.96
CA SER A 475 20.41 -20.32 16.93
C SER A 475 20.89 -19.04 16.24
N GLY A 476 20.23 -17.91 16.53
CA GLY A 476 20.35 -16.73 15.67
C GLY A 476 19.89 -17.06 14.25
N ASP A 477 20.73 -16.79 13.25
CA ASP A 477 20.45 -17.07 11.83
C ASP A 477 20.95 -18.46 11.37
N GLN A 478 21.55 -19.25 12.27
CA GLN A 478 22.10 -20.56 11.95
C GLN A 478 21.07 -21.68 12.15
N PRO A 479 20.71 -22.43 11.08
CA PRO A 479 19.79 -23.55 11.18
C PRO A 479 20.49 -24.79 11.76
N LEU A 480 19.84 -25.46 12.70
CA LEU A 480 20.35 -26.67 13.34
C LEU A 480 19.31 -27.79 13.26
N ILE A 481 19.71 -28.96 12.75
CA ILE A 481 18.91 -30.18 12.86
C ILE A 481 19.11 -30.77 14.24
N THR A 482 18.00 -31.03 14.94
CA THR A 482 17.97 -31.60 16.30
C THR A 482 17.51 -33.07 16.31
N ARG A 483 16.91 -33.54 15.21
CA ARG A 483 16.43 -34.93 15.07
C ARG A 483 16.40 -35.37 13.62
N LEU A 484 16.85 -36.59 13.36
CA LEU A 484 16.67 -37.28 12.07
C LEU A 484 16.14 -38.70 12.31
N GLY A 485 14.86 -38.92 11.99
CA GLY A 485 14.15 -40.17 12.20
C GLY A 485 14.09 -40.56 13.67
N ARG A 486 14.74 -41.68 14.01
CA ARG A 486 14.85 -42.19 15.37
C ARG A 486 16.07 -41.67 16.13
N PHE A 487 16.93 -40.86 15.52
CA PHE A 487 18.20 -40.42 16.12
C PHE A 487 18.12 -38.96 16.60
N GLU A 488 18.62 -38.69 17.81
CA GLU A 488 18.84 -37.32 18.29
C GLU A 488 20.19 -36.84 17.77
N ALA A 489 20.16 -35.91 16.81
CA ALA A 489 21.34 -35.42 16.12
C ALA A 489 21.45 -33.91 16.32
N SER A 490 22.66 -33.36 16.40
CA SER A 490 22.89 -31.91 16.45
C SER A 490 23.90 -31.56 15.37
N PHE A 491 23.44 -30.99 14.26
CA PHE A 491 24.32 -30.59 13.15
C PHE A 491 23.70 -29.49 12.29
N GLU A 492 24.57 -28.70 11.67
CA GLU A 492 24.17 -27.70 10.68
C GLU A 492 23.95 -28.37 9.31
N PRO A 493 22.77 -28.22 8.69
CA PRO A 493 22.48 -28.80 7.39
C PRO A 493 23.12 -27.97 6.25
N GLU A 494 24.45 -27.98 6.15
CA GLU A 494 25.21 -27.24 5.12
C GLU A 494 26.23 -28.08 4.38
N GLY A 495 26.48 -27.70 3.12
CA GLY A 495 27.47 -28.30 2.25
C GLY A 495 27.13 -29.74 1.85
N THR A 496 28.17 -30.55 1.67
CA THR A 496 28.01 -31.97 1.34
C THR A 496 28.02 -32.80 2.62
N LEU A 497 26.91 -33.51 2.88
CA LEU A 497 26.77 -34.40 4.03
C LEU A 497 26.79 -35.87 3.58
N LEU A 498 27.59 -36.68 4.27
CA LEU A 498 27.52 -38.13 4.21
C LEU A 498 26.85 -38.65 5.49
N ILE A 499 25.68 -39.27 5.34
CA ILE A 499 24.92 -39.86 6.43
C ILE A 499 25.00 -41.37 6.34
N CYS A 500 25.50 -42.02 7.39
CA CYS A 500 25.61 -43.46 7.52
C CYS A 500 24.79 -43.96 8.71
N GLU A 501 23.81 -44.83 8.46
CA GLU A 501 23.19 -45.64 9.52
C GLU A 501 24.09 -46.85 9.78
N ASN A 502 24.51 -47.09 11.01
CA ASN A 502 25.43 -48.18 11.36
C ASN A 502 25.08 -48.84 12.69
N TYR A 503 25.61 -50.04 12.93
CA TYR A 503 25.63 -50.60 14.28
C TYR A 503 26.71 -49.94 15.12
N ASP A 504 26.37 -49.59 16.36
CA ASP A 504 27.31 -49.11 17.35
C ASP A 504 28.20 -50.26 17.81
N SER A 505 29.45 -50.26 17.32
CA SER A 505 30.45 -51.27 17.64
C SER A 505 31.86 -50.66 17.54
N PRO A 506 32.83 -51.17 18.32
CA PRO A 506 34.19 -50.62 18.32
C PRO A 506 34.81 -50.56 16.92
N GLY A 507 35.45 -49.42 16.60
CA GLY A 507 36.21 -49.22 15.37
C GLY A 507 35.42 -48.71 14.15
N LYS A 508 34.09 -48.62 14.20
CA LYS A 508 33.27 -48.21 13.03
C LYS A 508 33.55 -46.81 12.52
N ILE A 509 33.73 -45.84 13.42
CA ILE A 509 34.14 -44.47 13.06
C ILE A 509 35.49 -44.49 12.33
N GLY A 510 36.46 -45.28 12.82
CA GLY A 510 37.78 -45.40 12.22
C GLY A 510 37.75 -46.02 10.83
N VAL A 511 36.87 -47.00 10.59
CA VAL A 511 36.69 -47.60 9.26
C VAL A 511 36.19 -46.57 8.25
N VAL A 512 35.13 -45.82 8.58
CA VAL A 512 34.59 -44.77 7.70
C VAL A 512 35.63 -43.69 7.44
N GLY A 513 36.31 -43.22 8.48
CA GLY A 513 37.37 -42.22 8.36
C GLY A 513 38.53 -42.68 7.48
N ASN A 514 38.96 -43.94 7.59
CA ASN A 514 40.05 -44.49 6.78
C ASN A 514 39.65 -44.61 5.30
N ILE A 515 38.43 -45.07 5.00
CA ILE A 515 37.93 -45.15 3.62
C ILE A 515 37.88 -43.77 2.97
N LEU A 516 37.40 -42.76 3.68
CA LEU A 516 37.35 -41.38 3.17
C LEU A 516 38.77 -40.80 3.00
N GLY A 517 39.64 -41.01 3.99
CA GLY A 517 41.01 -40.50 3.98
C GLY A 517 41.88 -41.11 2.87
N GLN A 518 41.71 -42.40 2.55
CA GLN A 518 42.42 -43.07 1.45
C GLN A 518 42.11 -42.45 0.08
N GLU A 519 40.93 -41.85 -0.06
CA GLU A 519 40.47 -41.21 -1.29
C GLU A 519 40.64 -39.68 -1.22
N GLY A 520 41.33 -39.19 -0.18
CA GLY A 520 41.63 -37.76 0.00
C GLY A 520 40.41 -36.89 0.29
N VAL A 521 39.32 -37.46 0.82
CA VAL A 521 38.12 -36.72 1.22
C VAL A 521 38.30 -36.20 2.64
N ASN A 522 38.22 -34.88 2.82
CA ASN A 522 38.36 -34.26 4.13
C ASN A 522 37.02 -34.26 4.88
N ILE A 523 37.07 -34.48 6.19
CA ILE A 523 35.91 -34.39 7.09
C ILE A 523 36.00 -33.07 7.84
N ASN A 524 35.12 -32.13 7.53
CA ASN A 524 35.07 -30.80 8.15
C ASN A 524 34.35 -30.82 9.51
N PHE A 525 33.38 -31.71 9.64
CA PHE A 525 32.59 -31.91 10.86
C PHE A 525 32.11 -33.36 10.93
N MET A 526 31.96 -33.87 12.15
CA MET A 526 31.37 -35.18 12.39
C MET A 526 30.47 -35.14 13.63
N ALA A 527 29.25 -35.66 13.50
CA ALA A 527 28.36 -35.97 14.62
C ALA A 527 27.98 -37.45 14.61
N VAL A 528 27.88 -38.02 15.80
CA VAL A 528 27.36 -39.37 16.01
C VAL A 528 26.15 -39.27 16.91
N ALA A 529 25.02 -39.76 16.41
CA ALA A 529 23.73 -39.64 17.07
C ALA A 529 23.24 -41.02 17.54
N PRO A 530 22.97 -41.21 18.84
CA PRO A 530 22.35 -42.43 19.35
C PRO A 530 20.85 -42.47 19.04
N VAL A 531 20.23 -43.64 19.19
CA VAL A 531 18.77 -43.77 19.11
C VAL A 531 18.11 -42.97 20.23
N SER A 532 17.09 -42.18 19.88
CA SER A 532 16.25 -41.40 20.79
C SER A 532 15.57 -42.31 21.81
N THR A 533 15.70 -41.97 23.10
CA THR A 533 15.02 -42.65 24.22
C THR A 533 13.66 -42.02 24.56
N LYS A 534 13.30 -40.89 23.94
CA LYS A 534 12.03 -40.17 24.16
C LYS A 534 10.87 -40.82 23.41
N ARG A 535 9.72 -41.00 24.09
CA ARG A 535 8.48 -41.55 23.50
C ARG A 535 7.95 -40.64 22.37
N THR A 536 7.49 -41.27 21.28
CA THR A 536 6.85 -40.62 20.14
C THR A 536 5.45 -40.09 20.47
N ILE A 537 5.07 -38.97 19.83
CA ILE A 537 3.87 -38.14 20.09
C ILE A 537 2.51 -38.86 19.90
N ASN A 538 2.46 -40.18 19.60
CA ASN A 538 1.20 -40.90 19.30
C ASN A 538 1.13 -42.37 19.78
N GLU A 539 1.83 -42.79 20.84
CA GLU A 539 1.60 -44.14 21.41
C GLU A 539 0.50 -44.13 22.51
N PRO A 540 -0.54 -45.00 22.43
CA PRO A 540 -1.52 -45.12 23.51
C PRO A 540 -0.87 -45.75 24.76
N PRO A 541 -1.29 -45.35 25.98
CA PRO A 541 -0.70 -45.86 27.21
C PRO A 541 -0.98 -47.36 27.37
N LYS A 542 0.06 -48.19 27.43
CA LYS A 542 -0.08 -49.60 27.83
C LYS A 542 -0.56 -49.66 29.28
N ARG A 543 -1.80 -50.11 29.47
CA ARG A 543 -2.39 -50.44 30.77
C ARG A 543 -1.48 -51.42 31.50
N SER A 544 -0.99 -51.02 32.67
CA SER A 544 -0.26 -51.89 33.59
C SER A 544 -1.20 -52.97 34.14
N LEU A 545 -0.95 -54.22 33.79
CA LEU A 545 -1.47 -55.39 34.51
C LEU A 545 -0.29 -56.11 35.13
N SER A 546 -0.37 -56.24 36.44
CA SER A 546 0.61 -56.85 37.33
C SER A 546 0.71 -58.37 37.16
N THR A 547 1.87 -58.90 37.57
CA THR A 547 2.14 -60.26 38.05
C THR A 547 1.90 -61.44 37.10
N ALA A 548 2.98 -61.88 36.43
CA ALA A 548 3.30 -63.30 36.28
C ALA A 548 4.79 -63.44 35.88
N LYS A 549 5.55 -64.22 36.68
CA LYS A 549 6.87 -64.73 36.29
C LYS A 549 6.67 -65.66 35.10
N SER A 550 7.28 -65.35 33.96
CA SER A 550 7.52 -66.32 32.89
C SER A 550 8.75 -65.88 32.10
N GLU A 551 9.72 -66.78 32.01
CA GLU A 551 10.94 -66.64 31.22
C GLU A 551 10.58 -66.39 29.75
N VAL A 552 11.18 -65.36 29.14
CA VAL A 552 11.05 -65.06 27.72
C VAL A 552 12.44 -65.19 27.08
N PRO A 553 12.59 -65.89 25.93
CA PRO A 553 13.88 -66.08 25.28
C PRO A 553 14.47 -64.78 24.71
N ALA A 554 15.79 -64.73 24.69
CA ALA A 554 16.62 -63.64 24.18
C ALA A 554 16.39 -63.35 22.68
N ALA A 555 15.50 -62.41 22.36
CA ALA A 555 15.34 -61.88 21.00
C ALA A 555 14.83 -60.42 20.98
N LYS A 556 15.28 -59.57 21.93
CA LYS A 556 14.92 -58.14 22.03
C LYS A 556 16.12 -57.18 22.14
N GLY A 557 17.33 -57.65 21.82
CA GLY A 557 18.58 -56.88 21.99
C GLY A 557 19.09 -56.13 20.75
N GLN A 558 18.50 -56.28 19.57
CA GLN A 558 19.09 -55.76 18.32
C GLN A 558 18.75 -54.29 18.00
N ALA A 559 17.64 -53.73 18.49
CA ALA A 559 17.21 -52.37 18.17
C ALA A 559 17.95 -51.25 18.95
N LEU A 560 18.76 -51.61 19.96
CA LEU A 560 19.46 -50.65 20.83
C LEU A 560 20.92 -50.39 20.44
N ASN A 561 21.46 -51.13 19.47
CA ASN A 561 22.87 -51.01 19.06
C ASN A 561 23.02 -50.31 17.70
N GLU A 562 22.16 -49.34 17.38
CA GLU A 562 22.27 -48.55 16.14
C GLU A 562 22.72 -47.13 16.46
N ALA A 563 23.53 -46.55 15.57
CA ALA A 563 23.97 -45.18 15.61
C ALA A 563 23.86 -44.57 14.21
N LEU A 564 23.81 -43.24 14.16
CA LEU A 564 23.82 -42.47 12.92
C LEU A 564 25.09 -41.62 12.90
N MET A 565 25.99 -41.89 11.95
CA MET A 565 27.15 -41.05 11.68
C MET A 565 26.78 -40.01 10.61
N ILE A 566 27.03 -38.74 10.91
CA ILE A 566 26.79 -37.59 10.02
C ILE A 566 28.12 -36.90 9.82
N LEU A 567 28.62 -36.87 8.59
CA LEU A 567 29.92 -36.29 8.25
C LEU A 567 29.72 -35.15 7.25
N GLY A 568 30.19 -33.95 7.59
CA GLY A 568 30.35 -32.86 6.62
C GLY A 568 31.66 -33.06 5.88
N ILE A 569 31.60 -33.21 4.55
CA ILE A 569 32.77 -33.50 3.70
C ILE A 569 33.03 -32.37 2.70
N ASP A 570 34.30 -32.17 2.34
CA ASP A 570 34.73 -31.08 1.45
C ASP A 570 34.29 -31.26 -0.01
N ARG A 571 34.02 -32.50 -0.43
CA ARG A 571 33.63 -32.85 -1.80
C ARG A 571 32.73 -34.08 -1.82
N GLY A 572 32.08 -34.31 -2.96
CA GLY A 572 31.29 -35.52 -3.15
C GLY A 572 32.13 -36.80 -3.16
N VAL A 573 31.56 -37.90 -2.63
CA VAL A 573 32.20 -39.22 -2.64
C VAL A 573 31.98 -39.94 -3.97
N SER A 574 33.01 -40.64 -4.45
CA SER A 574 32.92 -41.43 -5.67
C SER A 574 32.04 -42.68 -5.48
N ALA A 575 31.59 -43.27 -6.60
CA ALA A 575 30.91 -44.57 -6.57
C ALA A 575 31.78 -45.67 -5.92
N HIS A 576 33.11 -45.56 -6.04
CA HIS A 576 34.07 -46.46 -5.42
C HIS A 576 34.01 -46.39 -3.89
N VAL A 577 34.08 -45.18 -3.31
CA VAL A 577 33.93 -44.93 -1.87
C VAL A 577 32.59 -45.46 -1.35
N THR A 578 31.52 -45.16 -2.10
CA THR A 578 30.16 -45.60 -1.78
C THR A 578 30.06 -47.13 -1.76
N ALA A 579 30.73 -47.83 -2.67
CA ALA A 579 30.78 -49.29 -2.72
C ALA A 579 31.73 -49.90 -1.65
N ALA A 580 32.80 -49.20 -1.27
CA ALA A 580 33.67 -49.59 -0.16
C ALA A 580 32.90 -49.58 1.17
N LEU A 581 32.19 -48.48 1.47
CA LEU A 581 31.32 -48.36 2.64
C LEU A 581 30.20 -49.40 2.66
N ALA A 582 29.69 -49.80 1.49
CA ALA A 582 28.66 -50.84 1.34
C ALA A 582 29.13 -52.23 1.77
N ARG A 583 30.41 -52.53 1.52
CA ARG A 583 31.01 -53.85 1.77
C ARG A 583 31.35 -54.04 3.24
N GLU A 584 31.38 -52.96 4.01
CA GLU A 584 31.71 -53.02 5.43
C GLU A 584 30.56 -53.53 6.29
N THR A 585 30.85 -54.57 7.06
CA THR A 585 29.89 -55.19 7.96
C THR A 585 29.39 -54.17 8.99
N GLY A 586 28.08 -54.02 9.13
CA GLY A 586 27.48 -53.11 10.12
C GLY A 586 27.32 -51.66 9.69
N ILE A 587 27.60 -51.29 8.43
CA ILE A 587 27.03 -50.08 7.81
C ILE A 587 25.74 -50.50 7.10
N LEU A 588 24.60 -50.01 7.58
CA LEU A 588 23.27 -50.41 7.15
C LEU A 588 22.79 -49.64 5.93
N LYS A 589 22.92 -48.32 5.97
CA LYS A 589 22.50 -47.41 4.89
C LYS A 589 23.45 -46.23 4.78
N ARG A 590 23.51 -45.66 3.58
CA ARG A 590 24.36 -44.53 3.26
C ARG A 590 23.62 -43.58 2.34
N TYR A 591 23.70 -42.30 2.65
CA TYR A 591 23.09 -41.24 1.88
C TYR A 591 24.11 -40.14 1.72
N GLN A 592 24.34 -39.77 0.47
CA GLN A 592 25.10 -38.58 0.16
C GLN A 592 24.10 -37.48 -0.17
N ILE A 593 24.16 -36.40 0.60
CA ILE A 593 23.19 -35.32 0.56
C ILE A 593 23.94 -34.06 0.19
N TYR A 594 23.48 -33.42 -0.88
CA TYR A 594 24.00 -32.16 -1.35
C TYR A 594 23.04 -31.07 -0.88
N LEU A 595 23.42 -30.40 0.20
CA LEU A 595 22.73 -29.20 0.64
C LEU A 595 23.50 -28.04 0.03
N LYS A 596 22.95 -27.48 -1.05
CA LYS A 596 23.53 -26.28 -1.64
C LYS A 596 23.61 -25.21 -0.56
N GLU A 597 24.73 -24.50 -0.51
CA GLU A 597 24.73 -23.12 -0.05
C GLU A 597 23.93 -22.33 -1.08
N GLU A 598 22.61 -22.45 -1.04
CA GLU A 598 21.80 -21.38 -1.59
C GLU A 598 21.79 -20.31 -0.53
N ILE A 599 22.39 -19.20 -0.92
CA ILE A 599 22.19 -18.01 -0.15
C ILE A 599 20.72 -17.64 -0.36
N THR A 600 19.94 -17.67 0.72
CA THR A 600 18.59 -17.11 0.73
C THR A 600 18.50 -15.87 -0.11
N PHE A 601 17.52 -15.81 -1.00
CA PHE A 601 16.83 -14.64 -1.58
C PHE A 601 17.63 -13.37 -1.95
N LEU A 602 18.92 -13.25 -1.64
CA LEU A 602 19.65 -12.01 -1.38
C LEU A 602 21.12 -12.05 -1.85
N GLU A 603 21.86 -13.17 -1.82
CA GLU A 603 23.30 -13.11 -2.22
C GLU A 603 23.63 -13.68 -3.60
N ASP A 604 22.70 -14.31 -4.32
CA ASP A 604 22.95 -14.62 -5.74
C ASP A 604 23.11 -13.34 -6.59
N GLU A 605 22.67 -12.18 -6.08
CA GLU A 605 22.88 -10.87 -6.70
C GLU A 605 24.05 -10.06 -6.11
N LEU A 606 24.63 -10.47 -4.98
CA LEU A 606 25.73 -9.77 -4.30
C LEU A 606 27.12 -10.38 -4.55
N LYS A 607 27.24 -11.47 -5.32
CA LYS A 607 28.54 -12.02 -5.77
C LYS A 607 29.21 -11.21 -6.91
N ILE A 608 29.10 -9.88 -6.84
CA ILE A 608 30.04 -8.97 -7.48
C ILE A 608 30.66 -8.13 -6.37
N ASN A 609 31.98 -7.98 -6.40
CA ASN A 609 32.77 -6.98 -5.67
C ASN A 609 33.41 -7.33 -4.32
N TYR A 610 33.67 -8.60 -4.01
CA TYR A 610 34.53 -8.94 -2.86
C TYR A 610 36.03 -8.64 -3.11
N GLU A 611 36.53 -8.81 -4.34
CA GLU A 611 37.94 -8.52 -4.67
C GLU A 611 38.23 -7.01 -4.86
N GLY A 612 37.23 -6.22 -5.28
CA GLY A 612 37.34 -4.75 -5.34
C GLY A 612 37.40 -4.10 -3.94
N LEU A 613 36.81 -4.74 -2.94
CA LEU A 613 36.86 -4.32 -1.54
C LEU A 613 38.21 -4.63 -0.88
N LEU A 614 38.87 -5.72 -1.27
CA LEU A 614 40.22 -6.06 -0.80
C LEU A 614 41.29 -5.13 -1.36
N ALA A 615 41.17 -4.69 -2.61
CA ALA A 615 42.07 -3.68 -3.19
C ALA A 615 42.01 -2.33 -2.42
N ARG A 616 40.82 -1.94 -1.96
CA ARG A 616 40.59 -0.74 -1.14
C ARG A 616 40.99 -0.91 0.33
N LYS A 617 41.08 -2.13 0.85
CA LYS A 617 41.55 -2.40 2.22
C LYS A 617 42.98 -1.91 2.44
N SER A 618 43.83 -2.01 1.41
CA SER A 618 45.20 -1.49 1.42
C SER A 618 45.26 0.04 1.58
N GLU A 619 44.33 0.76 0.94
CA GLU A 619 44.20 2.22 1.08
C GLU A 619 43.62 2.61 2.44
N TRP A 620 42.69 1.81 2.99
CA TRP A 620 42.06 2.04 4.29
C TRP A 620 42.98 1.74 5.46
N VAL A 621 43.91 0.78 5.34
CA VAL A 621 44.94 0.51 6.35
C VAL A 621 45.96 1.66 6.41
N ALA A 622 46.30 2.26 5.26
CA ALA A 622 47.13 3.46 5.22
C ALA A 622 46.44 4.69 5.85
N LEU A 623 45.11 4.78 5.74
CA LEU A 623 44.28 5.80 6.40
C LEU A 623 44.00 5.50 7.89
N ALA A 624 43.99 4.24 8.30
CA ALA A 624 43.77 3.81 9.68
C ALA A 624 45.00 4.05 10.58
N GLN A 625 46.19 4.16 10.00
CA GLN A 625 47.41 4.54 10.72
C GLN A 625 47.48 6.03 11.09
N GLN A 626 46.50 6.84 10.65
CA GLN A 626 46.31 8.24 11.06
C GLN A 626 45.17 8.46 12.07
N ARG A 627 44.66 7.41 12.73
CA ARG A 627 43.52 7.51 13.66
C ARG A 627 43.88 7.30 15.12
N GLU A 628 44.80 8.12 15.61
CA GLU A 628 44.99 8.43 17.04
C GLU A 628 43.89 9.41 17.56
N VAL A 629 42.64 9.26 17.09
CA VAL A 629 41.54 10.24 17.29
C VAL A 629 40.35 9.65 18.07
N ALA A 630 40.50 8.45 18.63
CA ALA A 630 39.43 7.79 19.38
C ALA A 630 39.15 8.41 20.78
N GLU A 631 39.98 9.34 21.26
CA GLU A 631 39.73 10.06 22.53
C GLU A 631 38.98 11.40 22.35
N GLY A 632 38.78 11.88 21.12
CA GLY A 632 38.11 13.17 20.84
C GLY A 632 36.57 13.13 20.84
N MET A 633 35.96 11.98 20.52
CA MET A 633 34.50 11.90 20.30
C MET A 633 33.66 11.99 21.58
N ALA A 634 34.23 11.71 22.75
CA ALA A 634 33.49 11.85 24.02
C ALA A 634 33.21 13.33 24.38
N HIS A 635 34.12 14.22 23.99
CA HIS A 635 34.00 15.66 24.27
C HIS A 635 32.99 16.34 23.33
N GLU A 636 32.89 15.86 22.08
CA GLU A 636 31.93 16.36 21.09
C GLU A 636 30.48 15.98 21.44
N VAL A 637 30.24 14.75 21.90
CA VAL A 637 28.90 14.30 22.33
C VAL A 637 28.41 15.07 23.56
N SER A 638 29.30 15.44 24.48
CA SER A 638 28.97 16.27 25.65
C SER A 638 28.63 17.71 25.24
N SER A 639 29.40 18.30 24.31
CA SER A 639 29.14 19.62 23.75
C SER A 639 27.79 19.69 23.02
N LEU A 640 27.46 18.66 22.23
CA LEU A 640 26.19 18.59 21.50
C LEU A 640 24.98 18.46 22.43
N LYS A 641 25.10 17.74 23.56
CA LYS A 641 24.03 17.66 24.58
C LYS A 641 23.76 19.01 25.23
N HIS A 642 24.81 19.79 25.53
CA HIS A 642 24.63 21.14 26.07
C HIS A 642 24.02 22.11 25.05
N GLN A 643 24.37 21.99 23.78
CA GLN A 643 23.78 22.79 22.71
C GLN A 643 22.29 22.46 22.48
N LEU A 644 21.91 21.18 22.57
CA LEU A 644 20.51 20.76 22.44
C LEU A 644 19.63 21.31 23.58
N ALA A 645 20.10 21.23 24.83
CA ALA A 645 19.38 21.77 25.99
C ALA A 645 19.21 23.30 25.92
N ALA A 646 20.22 24.02 25.38
CA ALA A 646 20.12 25.45 25.14
C ALA A 646 19.08 25.79 24.05
N GLN A 647 19.01 25.01 22.98
CA GLN A 647 18.01 25.18 21.92
C GLN A 647 16.58 24.90 22.40
N GLU A 648 16.37 23.87 23.22
CA GLU A 648 15.05 23.58 23.80
C GLU A 648 14.55 24.73 24.68
N THR A 649 15.45 25.32 25.47
CA THR A 649 15.14 26.49 26.31
C THR A 649 14.82 27.73 25.47
N GLN A 650 15.51 27.93 24.35
CA GLN A 650 15.25 29.03 23.43
C GLN A 650 13.91 28.85 22.69
N MET A 651 13.56 27.63 22.29
CA MET A 651 12.28 27.30 21.67
C MET A 651 11.10 27.47 22.62
N ALA A 652 11.27 27.18 23.91
CA ALA A 652 10.24 27.44 24.93
C ALA A 652 9.96 28.95 25.05
N LYS A 653 11.00 29.79 25.14
CA LYS A 653 10.82 31.25 25.19
C LYS A 653 10.12 31.81 23.95
N LEU A 654 10.46 31.30 22.76
CA LEU A 654 9.82 31.72 21.51
C LEU A 654 8.32 31.35 21.45
N ARG A 655 7.92 30.22 22.07
CA ARG A 655 6.50 29.84 22.16
C ARG A 655 5.72 30.79 23.06
N ASP A 656 6.29 31.18 24.19
CA ASP A 656 5.65 32.10 25.12
C ASP A 656 5.50 33.50 24.49
N THR A 657 6.55 34.01 23.81
CA THR A 657 6.48 35.29 23.09
C THR A 657 5.46 35.25 21.95
N ASN A 658 5.35 34.14 21.21
CA ASN A 658 4.33 34.01 20.15
C ASN A 658 2.90 33.97 20.70
N ALA A 659 2.68 33.42 21.91
CA ALA A 659 1.37 33.42 22.55
C ALA A 659 0.96 34.83 23.00
N GLU A 660 1.90 35.62 23.50
CA GLU A 660 1.68 37.03 23.89
C GLU A 660 1.33 37.89 22.66
N ILE A 661 2.12 37.77 21.57
CA ILE A 661 1.87 38.47 20.30
C ILE A 661 0.50 38.10 19.71
N ALA A 662 0.10 36.83 19.77
CA ALA A 662 -1.21 36.39 19.29
C ALA A 662 -2.36 37.01 20.10
N GLY A 663 -2.17 37.24 21.40
CA GLY A 663 -3.12 37.94 22.25
C GLY A 663 -3.30 39.41 21.85
N ASP A 664 -2.20 40.13 21.64
CA ASP A 664 -2.24 41.55 21.29
C ASP A 664 -2.83 41.80 19.88
N LEU A 665 -2.51 40.94 18.92
CA LEU A 665 -3.11 40.94 17.57
C LEU A 665 -4.62 40.66 17.57
N GLN A 666 -5.10 39.84 18.52
CA GLN A 666 -6.53 39.58 18.68
C GLN A 666 -7.28 40.84 19.13
N VAL A 667 -6.71 41.57 20.10
CA VAL A 667 -7.30 42.80 20.66
C VAL A 667 -7.36 43.93 19.62
N THR A 668 -6.30 44.11 18.82
CA THR A 668 -6.27 45.12 17.74
C THR A 668 -7.26 44.78 16.62
N LYS A 669 -7.39 43.51 16.25
CA LYS A 669 -8.34 43.04 15.23
C LYS A 669 -9.80 43.27 15.65
N GLU A 670 -10.16 42.99 16.91
CA GLU A 670 -11.50 43.23 17.44
C GLU A 670 -11.85 44.72 17.51
N ALA A 671 -10.89 45.58 17.87
CA ALA A 671 -11.08 47.03 17.86
C ALA A 671 -11.29 47.57 16.44
N ARG A 672 -10.56 47.05 15.46
CA ARG A 672 -10.70 47.40 14.03
C ARG A 672 -12.05 46.97 13.45
N GLU A 673 -12.53 45.77 13.77
CA GLU A 673 -13.85 45.31 13.32
C GLU A 673 -14.97 46.22 13.83
N LYS A 674 -14.91 46.65 15.09
CA LYS A 674 -15.87 47.63 15.65
C LYS A 674 -15.82 48.97 14.93
N LEU A 675 -14.64 49.42 14.49
CA LEU A 675 -14.48 50.68 13.75
C LEU A 675 -15.00 50.55 12.31
N ASN A 676 -14.74 49.43 11.65
CA ASN A 676 -15.28 49.13 10.31
C ASN A 676 -16.81 49.10 10.31
N THR A 677 -17.44 48.48 11.31
CA THR A 677 -18.89 48.50 11.43
C THR A 677 -19.44 49.93 11.58
N LYS A 678 -18.76 50.79 12.34
CA LYS A 678 -19.15 52.21 12.45
C LYS A 678 -18.95 52.97 11.15
N LEU A 679 -17.85 52.72 10.45
CA LEU A 679 -17.55 53.32 9.15
C LEU A 679 -18.60 52.91 8.11
N GLU A 680 -18.99 51.64 8.04
CA GLU A 680 -20.05 51.15 7.16
C GLU A 680 -21.40 51.84 7.44
N GLN A 681 -21.74 52.02 8.72
CA GLN A 681 -22.97 52.70 9.14
C GLN A 681 -22.99 54.18 8.74
N GLU A 682 -21.89 54.91 8.94
CA GLU A 682 -21.80 56.33 8.56
C GLU A 682 -21.69 56.51 7.04
N THR A 683 -20.97 55.63 6.35
CA THR A 683 -20.92 55.62 4.87
C THR A 683 -22.31 55.40 4.29
N ALA A 684 -23.09 54.48 4.85
CA ALA A 684 -24.48 54.26 4.44
C ALA A 684 -25.38 55.49 4.66
N ARG A 685 -25.12 56.29 5.70
CA ARG A 685 -25.81 57.58 5.94
C ARG A 685 -25.45 58.62 4.88
N VAL A 686 -24.16 58.73 4.53
CA VAL A 686 -23.68 59.64 3.48
C VAL A 686 -24.25 59.26 2.12
N VAL A 687 -24.26 57.97 1.76
CA VAL A 687 -24.84 57.48 0.50
C VAL A 687 -26.33 57.85 0.39
N LYS A 688 -27.10 57.72 1.48
CA LYS A 688 -28.51 58.16 1.50
C LYS A 688 -28.67 59.67 1.30
N CYS A 689 -27.73 60.48 1.83
CA CYS A 689 -27.75 61.93 1.64
C CYS A 689 -27.40 62.33 0.19
N VAL A 690 -26.42 61.68 -0.43
CA VAL A 690 -26.06 61.90 -1.84
C VAL A 690 -27.23 61.54 -2.76
N GLN A 691 -27.91 60.43 -2.52
CA GLN A 691 -29.10 60.04 -3.28
C GLN A 691 -30.25 61.05 -3.14
N LYS A 692 -30.45 61.62 -1.94
CA LYS A 692 -31.41 62.72 -1.73
C LYS A 692 -31.00 63.98 -2.49
N LYS A 693 -29.71 64.37 -2.46
CA LYS A 693 -29.18 65.53 -3.19
C LYS A 693 -29.42 65.40 -4.70
N ASP A 694 -29.15 64.23 -5.27
CA ASP A 694 -29.37 63.96 -6.69
C ASP A 694 -30.85 64.05 -7.06
N TRP A 695 -31.74 63.59 -6.18
CA TRP A 695 -33.19 63.72 -6.37
C TRP A 695 -33.62 65.19 -6.31
N TYR A 696 -33.26 65.93 -5.26
CA TYR A 696 -33.59 67.36 -5.13
C TYR A 696 -33.05 68.20 -6.29
N SER A 697 -31.81 67.94 -6.74
CA SER A 697 -31.18 68.64 -7.86
C SER A 697 -31.89 68.40 -9.20
N ARG A 698 -32.34 67.17 -9.48
CA ARG A 698 -33.13 66.86 -10.68
C ARG A 698 -34.50 67.52 -10.63
N THR A 699 -35.20 67.39 -9.52
CA THR A 699 -36.52 67.99 -9.31
C THR A 699 -36.46 69.52 -9.41
N TYR A 700 -35.43 70.15 -8.85
CA TYR A 700 -35.18 71.59 -8.98
C TYR A 700 -34.96 72.01 -10.44
N LYS A 701 -34.13 71.28 -11.21
CA LYS A 701 -33.90 71.57 -12.64
C LYS A 701 -35.19 71.46 -13.46
N ASP A 702 -36.00 70.44 -13.20
CA ASP A 702 -37.26 70.21 -13.91
C ASP A 702 -38.29 71.31 -13.59
N LEU A 703 -38.42 71.69 -12.32
CA LEU A 703 -39.30 72.78 -11.88
C LEU A 703 -38.84 74.13 -12.42
N LYS A 704 -37.53 74.41 -12.39
CA LYS A 704 -36.95 75.65 -12.93
C LYS A 704 -37.16 75.75 -14.44
N ALA A 705 -36.96 74.68 -15.20
CA ALA A 705 -37.24 74.66 -16.63
C ALA A 705 -38.73 74.90 -16.92
N LYS A 706 -39.61 74.36 -16.08
CA LYS A 706 -41.07 74.58 -16.18
C LYS A 706 -41.44 76.03 -15.88
N TYR A 707 -40.86 76.63 -14.84
CA TYR A 707 -41.02 78.04 -14.49
C TYR A 707 -40.49 78.98 -15.61
N GLU A 708 -39.32 78.70 -16.17
CA GLU A 708 -38.74 79.45 -17.29
C GLU A 708 -39.58 79.34 -18.57
N SER A 709 -40.19 78.18 -18.84
CA SER A 709 -41.12 78.03 -19.96
C SER A 709 -42.39 78.87 -19.79
N LEU A 710 -42.86 79.02 -18.54
CA LEU A 710 -44.04 79.81 -18.20
C LEU A 710 -43.77 81.31 -18.30
N LEU A 711 -42.52 81.78 -18.13
CA LEU A 711 -42.11 83.17 -18.32
C LEU A 711 -42.19 83.64 -19.79
N ALA A 712 -42.20 82.72 -20.75
CA ALA A 712 -42.24 83.02 -22.18
C ALA A 712 -43.66 83.26 -22.74
N ASP A 713 -44.71 82.79 -22.05
CA ASP A 713 -46.12 83.02 -22.42
C ASP A 713 -46.71 84.18 -21.61
N ASN A 714 -47.18 85.23 -22.28
CA ASN A 714 -47.43 86.52 -21.62
C ASN A 714 -48.87 86.79 -21.18
N ASP A 715 -49.77 85.80 -21.22
CA ASP A 715 -51.16 85.97 -20.77
C ASP A 715 -51.62 84.77 -19.92
N GLU A 716 -52.10 85.06 -18.70
CA GLU A 716 -52.91 84.20 -17.80
C GLU A 716 -52.28 83.17 -16.83
N LEU A 717 -51.02 83.28 -16.38
CA LEU A 717 -50.50 82.35 -15.34
C LEU A 717 -49.74 83.00 -14.17
N VAL A 718 -50.25 84.09 -13.60
CA VAL A 718 -49.61 84.73 -12.41
C VAL A 718 -49.64 83.81 -11.18
N ARG A 719 -50.79 83.17 -10.87
CA ARG A 719 -50.91 82.27 -9.70
C ARG A 719 -50.09 80.98 -9.81
N GLY A 720 -49.93 80.44 -11.02
CA GLY A 720 -49.12 79.24 -11.25
C GLY A 720 -47.63 79.51 -11.05
N ARG A 721 -47.18 80.74 -11.38
CA ARG A 721 -45.79 81.18 -11.20
C ARG A 721 -45.44 81.41 -9.74
N GLU A 722 -46.31 82.09 -8.98
CA GLU A 722 -46.09 82.33 -7.54
C GLU A 722 -45.95 81.02 -6.74
N ASN A 723 -46.79 80.02 -7.04
CA ASN A 723 -46.69 78.71 -6.37
C ASN A 723 -45.40 77.94 -6.72
N LEU A 724 -44.96 78.03 -7.99
CA LEU A 724 -43.71 77.40 -8.43
C LEU A 724 -42.48 78.11 -7.88
N GLU A 725 -42.52 79.44 -7.72
CA GLU A 725 -41.47 80.21 -7.04
C GLU A 725 -41.29 79.75 -5.60
N VAL A 726 -42.38 79.60 -4.85
CA VAL A 726 -42.32 79.11 -3.47
C VAL A 726 -41.77 77.68 -3.40
N GLU A 727 -42.23 76.76 -4.25
CA GLU A 727 -41.70 75.38 -4.29
C GLU A 727 -40.20 75.33 -4.69
N ILE A 728 -39.76 76.22 -5.59
CA ILE A 728 -38.36 76.33 -6.00
C ILE A 728 -37.50 76.89 -4.85
N GLU A 729 -37.98 77.90 -4.11
CA GLU A 729 -37.30 78.46 -2.95
C GLU A 729 -37.18 77.42 -1.82
N GLU A 730 -38.26 76.69 -1.51
CA GLU A 730 -38.26 75.61 -0.50
C GLU A 730 -37.31 74.45 -0.89
N LEU A 731 -37.25 74.08 -2.17
CA LEU A 731 -36.31 73.06 -2.66
C LEU A 731 -34.86 73.54 -2.63
N LYS A 732 -34.64 74.84 -2.82
CA LYS A 732 -33.31 75.45 -2.75
C LYS A 732 -32.81 75.48 -1.30
N ASP A 733 -33.66 75.87 -0.36
CA ASP A 733 -33.36 75.79 1.08
C ASP A 733 -33.09 74.34 1.52
N ALA A 734 -33.90 73.38 1.06
CA ALA A 734 -33.68 71.96 1.32
C ALA A 734 -32.38 71.41 0.69
N LEU A 735 -31.93 71.98 -0.43
CA LEU A 735 -30.67 71.62 -1.07
C LEU A 735 -29.46 72.20 -0.32
N ASP A 736 -29.59 73.42 0.21
CA ASP A 736 -28.59 74.07 1.05
C ASP A 736 -28.44 73.36 2.42
N ASP A 737 -29.54 72.87 3.02
CA ASP A 737 -29.53 72.01 4.23
C ASP A 737 -28.77 70.68 4.02
N VAL A 738 -28.81 70.12 2.79
CA VAL A 738 -28.07 68.89 2.44
C VAL A 738 -26.58 69.19 2.23
N VAL A 739 -26.21 70.44 1.91
CA VAL A 739 -24.81 70.88 1.79
C VAL A 739 -24.17 71.10 3.17
N GLU A 740 -24.95 71.42 4.22
CA GLU A 740 -24.43 71.51 5.61
C GLU A 740 -24.03 70.16 6.23
N GLN A 741 -24.32 69.02 5.59
CA GLN A 741 -23.92 67.68 6.05
C GLN A 741 -22.41 67.37 5.86
N GLN A 742 -21.57 68.38 5.55
CA GLN A 742 -20.12 68.26 5.42
C GLN A 742 -19.47 67.56 6.64
N GLU A 743 -20.01 67.75 7.85
CA GLU A 743 -19.56 67.06 9.06
C GLU A 743 -19.62 65.53 8.98
N ALA A 744 -20.58 64.96 8.24
CA ALA A 744 -20.71 63.50 8.10
C ALA A 744 -19.62 62.93 7.20
N TRP A 745 -19.26 63.65 6.13
CA TRP A 745 -18.12 63.32 5.27
C TRP A 745 -16.80 63.42 6.03
N ASP A 746 -16.62 64.46 6.85
CA ASP A 746 -15.43 64.61 7.69
C ASP A 746 -15.33 63.49 8.75
N LYS A 747 -16.45 63.03 9.30
CA LYS A 747 -16.50 61.86 10.19
C LYS A 747 -16.12 60.56 9.49
N VAL A 748 -16.60 60.31 8.27
CA VAL A 748 -16.21 59.15 7.45
C VAL A 748 -14.71 59.19 7.15
N ASN A 749 -14.18 60.33 6.68
CA ASN A 749 -12.76 60.50 6.39
C ASN A 749 -11.88 60.29 7.64
N ASN A 750 -12.33 60.75 8.81
CA ASN A 750 -11.61 60.53 10.07
C ASN A 750 -11.65 59.05 10.51
N LEU A 751 -12.78 58.37 10.36
CA LEU A 751 -12.92 56.94 10.64
C LEU A 751 -12.06 56.09 9.70
N GLU A 752 -12.04 56.39 8.40
CA GLU A 752 -11.14 55.73 7.44
C GLU A 752 -9.67 55.90 7.82
N LYS A 753 -9.28 57.11 8.23
CA LYS A 753 -7.91 57.38 8.70
C LYS A 753 -7.57 56.60 9.97
N GLN A 754 -8.53 56.43 10.87
CA GLN A 754 -8.35 55.60 12.07
C GLN A 754 -8.22 54.12 11.74
N VAL A 755 -9.07 53.56 10.85
CA VAL A 755 -8.95 52.17 10.36
C VAL A 755 -7.57 51.95 9.72
N GLN A 756 -7.13 52.88 8.88
CA GLN A 756 -5.82 52.81 8.23
C GLN A 756 -4.68 52.82 9.25
N ASN A 757 -4.77 53.64 10.29
CA ASN A 757 -3.76 53.67 11.37
C ASN A 757 -3.68 52.32 12.10
N TYR A 758 -4.81 51.65 12.37
CA TYR A 758 -4.83 50.31 12.99
C TYR A 758 -4.24 49.24 12.06
N GLN A 759 -4.53 49.28 10.76
CA GLN A 759 -3.91 48.37 9.78
C GLN A 759 -2.39 48.57 9.70
N THR A 760 -1.94 49.82 9.83
CA THR A 760 -0.51 50.15 9.82
C THR A 760 0.16 49.75 11.14
N ALA A 761 -0.53 49.85 12.27
CA ALA A 761 -0.07 49.37 13.57
C ALA A 761 0.04 47.84 13.62
N GLU A 762 -0.95 47.10 13.11
CA GLU A 762 -0.88 45.63 12.96
C GLU A 762 0.34 45.22 12.11
N ALA A 763 0.56 45.88 10.96
CA ALA A 763 1.72 45.63 10.12
C ALA A 763 3.05 46.00 10.81
N SER A 764 3.05 47.05 11.64
CA SER A 764 4.20 47.48 12.43
C SER A 764 4.50 46.55 13.61
N GLU A 765 3.51 45.97 14.28
CA GLU A 765 3.70 44.98 15.35
C GLU A 765 4.28 43.67 14.79
N ILE A 766 3.83 43.26 13.60
CA ILE A 766 4.36 42.09 12.88
C ILE A 766 5.82 42.32 12.45
N THR A 767 6.21 43.56 12.15
CA THR A 767 7.56 43.89 11.65
C THR A 767 8.55 44.33 12.74
N SER A 768 8.08 44.89 13.87
CA SER A 768 8.92 45.29 15.01
C SER A 768 9.42 44.08 15.81
N HIS A 769 8.64 43.01 15.84
CA HIS A 769 9.06 41.71 16.37
C HIS A 769 9.82 40.95 15.26
N LYS A 770 11.12 41.20 15.13
CA LYS A 770 12.04 40.43 14.24
C LYS A 770 12.13 38.96 14.67
N VAL A 771 11.08 38.19 14.45
CA VAL A 771 11.01 36.75 14.76
C VAL A 771 10.53 36.03 13.49
N PRO A 772 11.20 34.95 13.05
CA PRO A 772 10.71 34.15 11.94
C PRO A 772 9.38 33.50 12.34
N LEU A 773 8.28 33.91 11.69
CA LEU A 773 6.97 33.31 11.84
C LEU A 773 7.02 31.85 11.38
N ILE A 774 7.22 30.92 12.32
CA ILE A 774 6.93 29.51 12.12
C ILE A 774 5.41 29.35 12.30
N ALA A 775 4.72 29.10 11.20
CA ALA A 775 3.28 28.79 11.21
C ALA A 775 3.04 27.55 12.08
N VAL A 776 2.36 27.72 13.22
CA VAL A 776 1.85 26.62 14.04
C VAL A 776 0.35 26.55 13.87
N ALA A 777 -0.11 25.54 13.13
CA ALA A 777 -1.47 25.01 13.22
C ALA A 777 -1.43 23.47 13.10
N GLY A 778 -1.08 22.84 14.22
CA GLY A 778 -1.65 21.56 14.72
C GLY A 778 -1.46 20.25 13.95
N GLY A 779 -0.57 19.38 14.47
CA GLY A 779 -0.88 17.94 14.59
C GLY A 779 0.12 16.88 14.06
N LEU A 780 1.21 16.66 14.82
CA LEU A 780 1.85 15.35 15.13
C LEU A 780 2.09 14.30 14.01
N LEU A 781 3.36 14.12 13.58
CA LEU A 781 4.27 12.96 13.83
C LEU A 781 5.49 12.99 12.86
N PRO A 782 6.58 12.20 13.09
CA PRO A 782 7.96 12.68 13.04
C PRO A 782 8.75 12.13 11.85
N ALA A 783 9.83 12.81 11.46
CA ALA A 783 11.04 12.15 10.97
C ALA A 783 12.23 13.10 11.01
N SER A 784 13.34 12.53 11.42
CA SER A 784 14.66 13.10 11.66
C SER A 784 15.45 13.43 10.39
N LEU A 785 16.25 14.50 10.50
CA LEU A 785 17.61 14.70 9.98
C LEU A 785 17.86 14.54 8.46
N GLU A 786 18.22 15.64 7.79
CA GLU A 786 19.56 15.79 7.19
C GLU A 786 19.89 17.24 6.80
N GLN A 787 21.18 17.56 6.82
CA GLN A 787 21.78 18.88 6.83
C GLN A 787 22.09 19.42 5.41
N HIS A 788 21.78 20.71 5.18
CA HIS A 788 22.46 21.82 4.44
C HIS A 788 23.67 21.55 3.51
N PRO A 789 24.01 22.41 2.50
CA PRO A 789 23.99 23.89 2.60
C PRO A 789 23.66 24.79 1.37
N PHE A 790 23.27 26.04 1.68
CA PHE A 790 23.47 27.33 0.97
C PHE A 790 23.05 27.50 -0.50
N ILE A 791 22.13 28.45 -0.80
CA ILE A 791 22.40 29.74 -1.51
C ILE A 791 21.33 30.78 -1.11
N VAL A 792 21.80 31.93 -0.62
CA VAL A 792 21.07 33.20 -0.44
C VAL A 792 21.37 34.09 -1.65
N PHE A 793 20.35 34.70 -2.29
CA PHE A 793 20.33 36.00 -3.03
C PHE A 793 18.95 36.08 -3.73
N GLY A 794 18.14 37.13 -3.72
CA GLY A 794 18.17 38.47 -3.14
C GLY A 794 16.81 39.14 -3.45
N ALA A 795 16.36 40.04 -2.59
CA ALA A 795 15.20 40.89 -2.83
C ALA A 795 15.59 42.10 -3.69
N THR A 796 14.74 42.55 -4.62
CA THR A 796 14.26 43.95 -4.82
C THR A 796 13.69 44.22 -6.24
N GLN A 797 12.65 45.06 -6.29
CA GLN A 797 12.01 45.75 -7.45
C GLN A 797 11.13 44.86 -8.37
N THR A 798 9.87 45.20 -8.71
CA THR A 798 9.31 46.51 -9.06
C THR A 798 7.78 46.54 -8.86
N VAL A 799 7.27 47.54 -8.15
CA VAL A 799 5.90 48.07 -8.26
C VAL A 799 6.02 49.38 -9.02
N GLN A 800 5.35 49.54 -10.18
CA GLN A 800 4.81 50.83 -10.63
C GLN A 800 4.01 50.76 -11.93
N GLY A 801 2.83 51.40 -11.90
CA GLY A 801 2.06 51.90 -13.04
C GLY A 801 0.64 51.32 -13.11
N PHE A 802 -0.45 52.07 -13.13
CA PHE A 802 -0.70 53.51 -13.14
C PHE A 802 -2.16 53.75 -12.71
N ARG A 803 -2.44 54.90 -12.09
CA ARG A 803 -3.78 55.45 -11.83
C ARG A 803 -4.37 56.13 -13.09
N SER A 804 -5.71 56.23 -13.08
CA SER A 804 -6.60 57.28 -13.63
C SER A 804 -6.92 57.39 -15.14
N SER A 805 -8.21 57.22 -15.47
CA SER A 805 -9.10 58.14 -16.22
C SER A 805 -10.51 57.51 -16.22
N ALA A 806 -11.54 58.07 -15.58
CA ALA A 806 -12.41 59.13 -16.13
C ALA A 806 -12.97 58.77 -17.53
N ASP A 807 -14.11 58.09 -17.54
CA ASP A 807 -15.33 58.38 -18.32
C ASP A 807 -16.53 57.63 -17.71
#